data_AF-A0AAW3P3H4-F1
#
_entry.id   AF-A0AAW3P3H4-F1
#
_cell.length_a   1.000
_cell.length_b   1.000
_cell.length_c   1.000
_cell.angle_alpha   90.00
_cell.angle_beta   90.00
_cell.angle_gamma   90.00
#
_symmetry.space_group_name_H-M   'P 1'
#
loop_
_entity.id
_entity.type
_entity.pdbx_description
1 polymer ?
#
loop_
_entity_poly.entity_id
_entity_poly.type
_entity_poly.pdbx_seq_one_letter_code
_entity_poly.pdbx_strand_id
1 'polypeptide(L)'
;MKQRALALAIKRMIWAEVALTATLAAPAFAQSQPSPGGATVAEAVASDAPASTGAQAATQGKNKVAQIKRFEVTGSLIRSADKVGFNQVQTVTAKDIEQSGYTTVSDFLRGVSANSSSSWGEGSGAQGSFAPGGAGIALRGLSEKYTLVLVDGQRVAPYAFAVNGTDQFFDLNTLPINIIDRIEIVKTGAVSQYGSDAIAGVVNIITKKNFQGLELGGSYGGATQDGGGAGTTQFSILGGIGDLNADRFNVTAALSYYKSNGILASDRDMTQNQDFSNFPGGLNNESLSYWRRNGTNIPLGPCPNGGRQLPSGSTAQAFGSSGTVCGNNTAYASSISPWTERLSAKVHADFKISDAMQAFADLWESNNTTVTNSGVGRLGSSTQTFDPATGGVKLVSNVVPGSNPYNPFGVPTQLRYAFGQTQSVRTSANFWRAATGVKGTFETPKAGDWDWSVAYSHSQSVVSNNFSNRIRASVLENLIQNGGFDFANPSATPNGLNGLYGNAETQAITKLDTVDATLATPNLFTLPTGNVGLGLGAQFRHESQYIGTGLGWADGTFIAPAMQSVNGQRNVAAIYYQIDVPILKNLTFSQSGRYDHYSDFGGAFSPRFALRFQPVREFTTYASYTRGFRAPTLIENTSSRTFGTQGVIDSHDPNNPGAYNLTEEIQAGNQNLQPERTKNYNIGFQLSPTRTTDIGFDWYKIHVDNVIGTDDVQAVVDANDPSRVVRNPNGSIAYVLLPYKNLSHLDTDGFETTFRQSVKTAVGTFTLSGDWAYVWHFKMPVGGVETDFAGNNGSVNQPFGGSFPRWKGNTDLNWNYRKWNTTLTWIYVGPYSQAILPAGNYPGQQDSVASYSQFNLNVSYTGFKHWTLYAGINNIFNRKPPFDPVYMNAAYQTGYDTSLYTYVGRFAQAGATYRF
;
A
#
# COMPACT_ATOMS: atom_id res chain seq x y z
N MET A 1 -22.17 -31.11 -12.70
CA MET A 1 -23.46 -30.36 -12.67
C MET A 1 -23.45 -29.06 -11.83
N LYS A 2 -22.32 -28.37 -11.60
CA LYS A 2 -22.26 -27.20 -10.69
C LYS A 2 -21.89 -25.83 -11.33
N GLN A 3 -21.50 -25.77 -12.61
CA GLN A 3 -21.17 -24.50 -13.27
C GLN A 3 -22.41 -23.75 -13.82
N ARG A 4 -23.45 -24.48 -14.28
CA ARG A 4 -24.69 -23.86 -14.76
C ARG A 4 -25.50 -23.18 -13.65
N ALA A 5 -25.46 -23.71 -12.43
CA ALA A 5 -26.17 -23.13 -11.29
C ALA A 5 -25.52 -21.81 -10.83
N LEU A 6 -24.19 -21.73 -10.80
CA LEU A 6 -23.45 -20.51 -10.47
C LEU A 6 -23.64 -19.42 -11.53
N ALA A 7 -23.58 -19.79 -12.82
CA ALA A 7 -23.85 -18.86 -13.91
C ALA A 7 -25.31 -18.35 -13.89
N LEU A 8 -26.29 -19.21 -13.54
CA LEU A 8 -27.68 -18.79 -13.37
C LEU A 8 -27.86 -17.88 -12.14
N ALA A 9 -27.14 -18.13 -11.05
CA ALA A 9 -27.20 -17.31 -9.84
C ALA A 9 -26.61 -15.92 -10.10
N ILE A 10 -25.46 -15.84 -10.77
CA ILE A 10 -24.83 -14.56 -11.18
C ILE A 10 -25.76 -13.80 -12.13
N LYS A 11 -26.32 -14.48 -13.13
CA LYS A 11 -27.29 -13.85 -14.05
C LYS A 11 -28.53 -13.34 -13.31
N ARG A 12 -29.07 -14.09 -12.36
CA ARG A 12 -30.24 -13.66 -11.55
C ARG A 12 -29.90 -12.51 -10.60
N MET A 13 -28.69 -12.45 -10.04
CA MET A 13 -28.24 -11.31 -9.21
C MET A 13 -28.07 -10.03 -10.05
N ILE A 14 -27.47 -10.12 -11.24
CA ILE A 14 -27.35 -8.98 -12.16
C ILE A 14 -28.73 -8.46 -12.58
N TRP A 15 -29.67 -9.36 -12.93
CA TRP A 15 -31.04 -8.95 -13.29
C TRP A 15 -31.84 -8.41 -12.11
N ALA A 16 -31.59 -8.90 -10.88
CA ALA A 16 -32.22 -8.35 -9.67
C ALA A 16 -31.68 -6.94 -9.35
N GLU A 17 -30.39 -6.68 -9.53
CA GLU A 17 -29.80 -5.34 -9.37
C GLU A 17 -30.29 -4.35 -10.44
N VAL A 18 -30.39 -4.78 -11.70
CA VAL A 18 -30.96 -3.97 -12.81
C VAL A 18 -32.44 -3.67 -12.57
N ALA A 19 -33.21 -4.64 -12.05
CA ALA A 19 -34.62 -4.44 -11.70
C ALA A 19 -34.79 -3.51 -10.48
N LEU A 20 -33.85 -3.54 -9.52
CA LEU A 20 -33.84 -2.65 -8.36
C LEU A 20 -33.47 -1.21 -8.76
N THR A 21 -32.57 -1.03 -9.73
CA THR A 21 -32.26 0.30 -10.30
C THR A 21 -33.41 0.85 -11.15
N ALA A 22 -34.14 -0.01 -11.86
CA ALA A 22 -35.30 0.39 -12.65
C ALA A 22 -36.54 0.76 -11.80
N THR A 23 -36.67 0.23 -10.58
CA THR A 23 -37.82 0.51 -9.69
C THR A 23 -37.69 1.82 -8.90
N LEU A 24 -36.50 2.41 -8.81
CA LEU A 24 -36.26 3.71 -8.17
C LEU A 24 -36.42 4.92 -9.11
N ALA A 25 -36.60 4.70 -10.41
CA ALA A 25 -36.84 5.75 -11.39
C ALA A 25 -38.32 5.76 -11.83
N ALA A 26 -39.19 6.37 -11.00
CA ALA A 26 -40.54 6.72 -11.41
C ALA A 26 -40.56 8.17 -11.93
N PRO A 27 -40.84 8.42 -13.23
CA PRO A 27 -41.35 9.71 -13.67
C PRO A 27 -42.88 9.69 -13.67
N ALA A 28 -43.47 10.71 -13.06
CA ALA A 28 -44.89 11.01 -13.18
C ALA A 28 -45.24 11.49 -14.61
N PHE A 29 -46.40 11.03 -15.08
CA PHE A 29 -47.17 11.37 -16.30
C PHE A 29 -47.35 12.89 -16.51
N ALA A 30 -47.75 13.48 -17.65
CA ALA A 30 -48.44 13.11 -18.90
C ALA A 30 -48.08 14.22 -19.95
N GLN A 31 -48.34 14.20 -21.27
CA GLN A 31 -49.61 13.92 -21.96
C GLN A 31 -49.35 13.85 -23.50
N SER A 32 -50.14 13.00 -24.16
CA SER A 32 -50.37 12.73 -25.60
C SER A 32 -50.57 13.99 -26.48
N GLN A 33 -50.41 14.06 -27.82
CA GLN A 33 -50.63 13.13 -28.96
C GLN A 33 -50.14 13.83 -30.29
N PRO A 34 -50.44 13.36 -31.54
CA PRO A 34 -49.50 12.79 -32.52
C PRO A 34 -49.07 13.67 -33.72
N SER A 35 -48.05 13.17 -34.44
CA SER A 35 -47.56 13.53 -35.79
C SER A 35 -48.64 13.41 -36.89
N PRO A 36 -48.49 14.02 -38.10
CA PRO A 36 -47.65 13.48 -39.20
C PRO A 36 -46.92 14.59 -39.99
N GLY A 37 -45.91 14.40 -40.81
CA GLY A 37 -45.31 13.23 -41.45
C GLY A 37 -44.68 13.67 -42.78
N GLY A 38 -43.55 13.05 -43.16
CA GLY A 38 -42.99 12.99 -44.52
C GLY A 38 -42.45 14.29 -45.14
N ALA A 39 -41.47 14.30 -46.04
CA ALA A 39 -40.58 13.31 -46.64
C ALA A 39 -39.56 14.10 -47.50
N THR A 40 -38.56 13.39 -48.06
CA THR A 40 -37.59 13.77 -49.14
C THR A 40 -36.36 14.59 -48.66
N VAL A 41 -35.08 14.15 -48.70
CA VAL A 41 -34.25 13.36 -49.66
C VAL A 41 -34.15 14.10 -51.01
N ALA A 42 -33.02 14.47 -51.62
CA ALA A 42 -31.58 14.46 -51.36
C ALA A 42 -30.89 15.23 -52.53
N GLU A 43 -29.55 15.12 -52.60
CA GLU A 43 -28.60 15.49 -53.68
C GLU A 43 -28.06 16.94 -53.64
N ALA A 44 -26.79 17.16 -53.23
CA ALA A 44 -25.51 16.91 -53.95
C ALA A 44 -25.33 17.91 -55.11
N VAL A 45 -24.19 18.54 -55.40
CA VAL A 45 -22.83 18.02 -55.61
C VAL A 45 -21.80 19.17 -55.47
N ALA A 46 -20.55 18.77 -55.22
CA ALA A 46 -19.28 19.46 -55.03
C ALA A 46 -18.78 20.50 -56.05
N SER A 47 -17.81 21.32 -55.61
CA SER A 47 -16.55 21.57 -56.35
C SER A 47 -15.43 22.09 -55.43
N ASP A 48 -14.20 21.87 -55.88
CA ASP A 48 -12.96 21.70 -55.10
C ASP A 48 -11.97 22.88 -55.29
N ALA A 49 -11.14 23.14 -54.25
CA ALA A 49 -9.77 23.73 -54.24
C ALA A 49 -9.50 25.22 -54.63
N PRO A 50 -8.31 25.81 -54.33
CA PRO A 50 -7.45 25.76 -53.12
C PRO A 50 -6.89 27.16 -52.68
N ALA A 51 -6.03 27.13 -51.66
CA ALA A 51 -5.43 28.20 -50.85
C ALA A 51 -4.54 29.27 -51.55
N SER A 52 -4.44 30.46 -50.94
CA SER A 52 -3.18 31.22 -50.81
C SER A 52 -3.19 32.22 -49.64
N THR A 53 -1.99 32.44 -49.11
CA THR A 53 -1.53 33.20 -47.93
C THR A 53 -1.51 34.72 -48.09
N GLY A 54 -1.70 35.49 -47.00
CA GLY A 54 -1.34 36.93 -46.96
C GLY A 54 -1.77 37.64 -45.68
N ALA A 55 -0.88 38.43 -45.09
CA ALA A 55 -0.90 38.96 -43.72
C ALA A 55 -1.77 40.20 -43.44
N GLN A 56 -2.13 40.34 -42.14
CA GLN A 56 -2.30 41.56 -41.33
C GLN A 56 -3.20 42.72 -41.83
N ALA A 57 -4.26 43.04 -41.08
CA ALA A 57 -4.26 44.05 -39.99
C ALA A 57 -5.69 44.45 -39.55
N ALA A 58 -5.78 44.97 -38.32
CA ALA A 58 -6.93 45.61 -37.64
C ALA A 58 -8.01 44.65 -37.11
N THR A 59 -8.26 44.57 -35.79
CA THR A 59 -8.73 45.69 -34.95
C THR A 59 -8.49 45.36 -33.47
N GLN A 60 -8.11 46.37 -32.69
CA GLN A 60 -8.01 46.31 -31.24
C GLN A 60 -9.40 46.01 -30.64
N GLY A 61 -9.61 44.78 -30.19
CA GLY A 61 -10.75 44.36 -29.39
C GLY A 61 -10.33 44.19 -27.93
N LYS A 62 -10.99 44.95 -27.06
CA LYS A 62 -11.08 44.86 -25.58
C LYS A 62 -10.32 43.69 -24.95
N ASN A 63 -9.43 44.03 -24.01
CA ASN A 63 -8.85 43.14 -23.01
C ASN A 63 -9.84 42.03 -22.60
N LYS A 64 -9.74 40.84 -23.21
CA LYS A 64 -10.16 39.61 -22.56
C LYS A 64 -9.16 39.40 -21.45
N VAL A 65 -9.47 39.95 -20.28
CA VAL A 65 -8.85 39.49 -19.03
C VAL A 65 -9.06 37.99 -19.04
N ALA A 66 -7.97 37.23 -19.19
CA ALA A 66 -8.02 35.78 -19.07
C ALA A 66 -8.61 35.49 -17.69
N GLN A 67 -9.85 35.01 -17.64
CA GLN A 67 -10.44 34.62 -16.37
C GLN A 67 -9.53 33.56 -15.76
N ILE A 68 -9.02 33.86 -14.57
CA ILE A 68 -8.22 32.91 -13.80
C ILE A 68 -9.14 31.72 -13.52
N LYS A 69 -8.81 30.57 -14.11
CA LYS A 69 -9.51 29.32 -13.81
C LYS A 69 -9.37 29.06 -12.31
N ARG A 70 -10.48 28.99 -11.58
CA ARG A 70 -10.51 28.53 -10.19
C ARG A 70 -10.15 27.04 -10.22
N PHE A 71 -9.23 26.61 -9.35
CA PHE A 71 -8.82 25.21 -9.26
C PHE A 71 -9.48 24.54 -8.06
N GLU A 72 -9.84 23.28 -8.22
CA GLU A 72 -10.22 22.44 -7.09
C GLU A 72 -8.94 21.93 -6.45
N VAL A 73 -8.75 22.26 -5.17
CA VAL A 73 -7.55 21.90 -4.40
C VAL A 73 -7.96 20.84 -3.38
N THR A 74 -7.28 19.69 -3.37
CA THR A 74 -7.51 18.67 -2.33
C THR A 74 -7.27 19.29 -0.95
N GLY A 75 -8.22 19.08 -0.03
CA GLY A 75 -8.16 19.62 1.33
C GLY A 75 -8.90 20.95 1.56
N SER A 76 -9.70 21.44 0.61
CA SER A 76 -10.63 22.58 0.82
C SER A 76 -11.99 22.33 0.15
N LEU A 77 -13.08 22.68 0.81
CA LEU A 77 -14.42 22.74 0.20
C LEU A 77 -14.62 23.95 -0.70
N ILE A 78 -13.92 25.03 -0.37
CA ILE A 78 -14.08 26.32 -1.02
C ILE A 78 -12.98 26.41 -2.08
N ARG A 79 -13.40 26.56 -3.35
CA ARG A 79 -12.49 26.73 -4.48
C ARG A 79 -11.77 28.06 -4.34
N SER A 80 -10.44 28.02 -4.37
CA SER A 80 -9.60 29.22 -4.37
C SER A 80 -8.89 29.37 -5.72
N ALA A 81 -8.55 30.62 -6.06
CA ALA A 81 -7.68 30.93 -7.18
C ALA A 81 -6.19 30.89 -6.77
N ASP A 82 -5.88 30.79 -5.47
CA ASP A 82 -4.52 30.78 -4.97
C ASP A 82 -3.87 29.40 -5.10
N LYS A 83 -2.62 29.39 -5.59
CA LYS A 83 -1.80 28.17 -5.74
C LYS A 83 -1.43 27.50 -4.41
N VAL A 84 -1.46 28.26 -3.30
CA VAL A 84 -1.11 27.80 -1.95
C VAL A 84 -2.29 28.07 -1.00
N GLY A 85 -2.93 26.99 -0.54
CA GLY A 85 -4.05 27.02 0.39
C GLY A 85 -3.61 27.15 1.86
N PHE A 86 -4.37 26.53 2.76
CA PHE A 86 -4.09 26.48 4.20
C PHE A 86 -3.12 25.35 4.62
N ASN A 87 -2.58 24.60 3.64
CA ASN A 87 -1.74 23.42 3.82
C ASN A 87 -0.71 23.33 2.68
N GLN A 88 0.40 22.63 2.92
CA GLN A 88 1.26 22.16 1.84
C GLN A 88 0.55 21.04 1.05
N VAL A 89 0.47 21.21 -0.26
CA VAL A 89 0.03 20.15 -1.19
C VAL A 89 1.18 19.90 -2.15
N GLN A 90 1.74 18.69 -2.09
CA GLN A 90 2.72 18.25 -3.08
C GLN A 90 1.97 17.71 -4.29
N THR A 91 2.12 18.37 -5.43
CA THR A 91 1.54 17.90 -6.70
C THR A 91 2.63 17.20 -7.51
N VAL A 92 2.33 15.96 -7.90
CA VAL A 92 3.17 15.14 -8.78
C VAL A 92 2.41 14.93 -10.07
N THR A 93 2.98 15.33 -11.21
CA THR A 93 2.36 15.11 -12.52
C THR A 93 2.76 13.77 -13.13
N ALA A 94 2.00 13.26 -14.09
CA ALA A 94 2.38 12.05 -14.84
C ALA A 94 3.80 12.13 -15.43
N LYS A 95 4.19 13.32 -15.90
CA LYS A 95 5.53 13.59 -16.42
C LYS A 95 6.62 13.45 -15.35
N ASP A 96 6.36 13.87 -14.11
CA ASP A 96 7.32 13.72 -13.02
C ASP A 96 7.55 12.24 -12.70
N ILE A 97 6.48 11.43 -12.73
CA ILE A 97 6.55 9.98 -12.53
C ILE A 97 7.35 9.32 -13.68
N GLU A 98 7.05 9.62 -14.94
CA GLU A 98 7.81 9.08 -16.08
C GLU A 98 9.30 9.43 -16.02
N GLN A 99 9.62 10.67 -15.62
CA GLN A 99 11.00 11.16 -15.55
C GLN A 99 11.81 10.57 -14.40
N SER A 100 11.15 10.19 -13.31
CA SER A 100 11.80 9.54 -12.15
C SER A 100 12.32 8.13 -12.45
N GLY A 101 11.84 7.51 -13.54
CA GLY A 101 12.17 6.14 -13.93
C GLY A 101 11.37 5.06 -13.19
N TYR A 102 10.43 5.42 -12.32
CA TYR A 102 9.48 4.47 -11.73
C TYR A 102 8.48 3.97 -12.78
N THR A 103 8.16 2.68 -12.74
CA THR A 103 7.28 2.02 -13.71
C THR A 103 5.85 1.82 -13.17
N THR A 104 5.62 2.04 -11.88
CA THR A 104 4.31 1.92 -11.24
C THR A 104 4.04 3.08 -10.29
N VAL A 105 2.75 3.37 -10.02
CA VAL A 105 2.33 4.40 -9.06
C VAL A 105 2.76 4.04 -7.63
N SER A 106 2.67 2.76 -7.26
CA SER A 106 3.08 2.28 -5.94
C SER A 106 4.57 2.46 -5.70
N ASP A 107 5.43 2.12 -6.67
CA ASP A 107 6.89 2.32 -6.52
C ASP A 107 7.26 3.80 -6.41
N PHE A 108 6.62 4.67 -7.20
CA PHE A 108 6.82 6.11 -7.11
C PHE A 108 6.44 6.64 -5.72
N LEU A 109 5.23 6.31 -5.23
CA LEU A 109 4.74 6.82 -3.94
C LEU A 109 5.57 6.31 -2.76
N ARG A 110 6.06 5.07 -2.82
CA ARG A 110 6.99 4.54 -1.81
C ARG A 110 8.34 5.27 -1.81
N GLY A 111 8.73 5.87 -2.93
CA GLY A 111 9.92 6.70 -3.06
C GLY A 111 9.79 8.09 -2.44
N VAL A 112 8.58 8.62 -2.23
CA VAL A 112 8.38 9.98 -1.68
C VAL A 112 8.96 10.10 -0.27
N SER A 113 9.54 11.26 0.09
CA SER A 113 10.23 11.40 1.39
C SER A 113 9.31 11.24 2.59
N ALA A 114 8.05 11.69 2.47
CA ALA A 114 7.01 11.58 3.49
C ALA A 114 6.50 10.14 3.69
N ASN A 115 6.85 9.21 2.80
CA ASN A 115 6.48 7.80 2.90
C ASN A 115 7.09 7.15 4.14
N SER A 116 6.27 6.43 4.91
CA SER A 116 6.71 5.60 6.03
C SER A 116 7.40 4.31 5.55
N SER A 117 8.30 3.76 6.37
CA SER A 117 8.82 2.39 6.20
C SER A 117 7.71 1.34 6.27
N SER A 118 6.66 1.63 7.03
CA SER A 118 5.49 0.76 7.20
C SER A 118 4.67 0.53 5.93
N SER A 119 4.89 1.32 4.86
CA SER A 119 4.17 1.16 3.60
C SER A 119 4.40 -0.19 2.95
N TRP A 120 3.30 -0.90 2.75
CA TRP A 120 3.24 -2.21 2.17
C TRP A 120 3.49 -2.21 0.67
N GLY A 121 4.50 -2.95 0.24
CA GLY A 121 4.76 -3.23 -1.18
C GLY A 121 4.25 -4.61 -1.62
N GLU A 122 4.03 -4.78 -2.93
CA GLU A 122 3.49 -6.02 -3.54
C GLU A 122 4.29 -7.29 -3.20
N GLY A 123 5.61 -7.18 -3.02
CA GLY A 123 6.50 -8.27 -2.62
C GLY A 123 6.74 -8.39 -1.11
N SER A 124 6.11 -7.55 -0.30
CA SER A 124 6.28 -7.57 1.15
C SER A 124 5.60 -8.81 1.73
N GLY A 125 6.23 -9.45 2.71
CA GLY A 125 5.62 -10.58 3.42
C GLY A 125 5.64 -11.92 2.66
N ALA A 126 6.58 -12.16 1.74
CA ALA A 126 6.64 -13.39 0.93
C ALA A 126 6.50 -14.70 1.74
N GLN A 127 6.87 -14.71 3.03
CA GLN A 127 6.46 -15.74 3.99
C GLN A 127 5.46 -15.17 5.00
N GLY A 128 4.24 -15.69 5.04
CA GLY A 128 3.25 -15.35 6.09
C GLY A 128 2.49 -14.04 5.93
N SER A 129 2.51 -13.37 4.76
CA SER A 129 1.71 -12.18 4.51
C SER A 129 0.20 -12.43 4.66
N PHE A 130 -0.48 -11.53 5.37
CA PHE A 130 -1.94 -11.45 5.40
C PHE A 130 -2.54 -10.76 4.16
N ALA A 131 -1.78 -9.88 3.49
CA ALA A 131 -2.21 -9.16 2.28
C ALA A 131 -1.19 -9.30 1.12
N PRO A 132 -0.94 -10.53 0.64
CA PRO A 132 0.02 -10.76 -0.44
C PRO A 132 -0.45 -10.07 -1.73
N GLY A 133 0.46 -9.46 -2.50
CA GLY A 133 0.13 -8.87 -3.80
C GLY A 133 -0.60 -7.52 -3.79
N GLY A 134 -0.92 -6.96 -2.62
CA GLY A 134 -1.41 -5.58 -2.48
C GLY A 134 -0.27 -4.58 -2.32
N ALA A 135 -0.47 -3.31 -2.69
CA ALA A 135 0.46 -2.22 -2.37
C ALA A 135 -0.27 -0.99 -1.81
N GLY A 136 0.14 -0.54 -0.62
CA GLY A 136 -0.42 0.60 0.09
C GLY A 136 0.55 1.78 0.22
N ILE A 137 0.07 2.86 0.85
CA ILE A 137 0.87 4.04 1.19
C ILE A 137 0.56 4.48 2.63
N ALA A 138 1.61 4.80 3.35
CA ALA A 138 1.63 5.19 4.74
C ALA A 138 2.54 6.43 4.88
N LEU A 139 2.17 7.39 5.73
CA LEU A 139 2.86 8.68 5.83
C LEU A 139 3.30 8.97 7.27
N ARG A 140 4.45 9.65 7.41
CA ARG A 140 4.93 10.25 8.68
C ARG A 140 5.09 9.29 9.86
N GLY A 141 5.43 8.04 9.56
CA GLY A 141 5.64 6.97 10.53
C GLY A 141 4.37 6.23 10.96
N LEU A 142 3.19 6.72 10.56
CA LEU A 142 1.93 6.02 10.76
C LEU A 142 1.73 4.97 9.67
N SER A 143 0.97 3.91 9.96
CA SER A 143 0.61 2.86 8.99
C SER A 143 -0.49 3.30 8.01
N GLU A 144 -0.81 2.46 7.05
CA GLU A 144 -1.73 2.76 5.94
C GLU A 144 -3.14 3.11 6.42
N LYS A 145 -3.60 2.56 7.56
CA LYS A 145 -4.92 2.89 8.11
C LYS A 145 -5.06 4.34 8.59
N TYR A 146 -3.96 5.09 8.63
CA TYR A 146 -3.93 6.52 8.97
C TYR A 146 -3.81 7.44 7.75
N THR A 147 -3.68 6.88 6.54
CA THR A 147 -3.52 7.64 5.29
C THR A 147 -4.70 7.38 4.36
N LEU A 148 -5.44 8.43 4.02
CA LEU A 148 -6.58 8.32 3.11
C LEU A 148 -6.12 8.39 1.65
N VAL A 149 -6.47 7.40 0.85
CA VAL A 149 -6.33 7.46 -0.61
C VAL A 149 -7.69 7.76 -1.25
N LEU A 150 -7.71 8.75 -2.14
CA LEU A 150 -8.87 9.13 -2.95
C LEU A 150 -8.55 8.94 -4.43
N VAL A 151 -9.58 8.62 -5.22
CA VAL A 151 -9.50 8.64 -6.68
C VAL A 151 -10.54 9.62 -7.19
N ASP A 152 -10.09 10.65 -7.91
CA ASP A 152 -10.94 11.74 -8.38
C ASP A 152 -11.75 12.41 -7.25
N GLY A 153 -11.15 12.56 -6.07
CA GLY A 153 -11.78 13.14 -4.88
C GLY A 153 -12.75 12.23 -4.14
N GLN A 154 -12.93 10.97 -4.57
CA GLN A 154 -13.87 10.02 -3.97
C GLN A 154 -13.16 8.88 -3.26
N ARG A 155 -13.80 8.35 -2.21
CA ARG A 155 -13.35 7.15 -1.51
C ARG A 155 -13.52 5.91 -2.40
N VAL A 156 -12.67 4.92 -2.13
CA VAL A 156 -12.59 3.66 -2.87
C VAL A 156 -12.50 2.51 -1.88
N ALA A 157 -13.11 1.38 -2.20
CA ALA A 157 -13.05 0.19 -1.35
C ALA A 157 -11.58 -0.20 -1.11
N PRO A 158 -11.19 -0.49 0.14
CA PRO A 158 -9.84 -0.96 0.42
C PRO A 158 -9.61 -2.34 -0.20
N TYR A 159 -8.35 -2.72 -0.29
CA TYR A 159 -7.92 -4.07 -0.59
C TYR A 159 -8.54 -5.05 0.38
N ALA A 160 -8.99 -6.20 -0.12
CA ALA A 160 -9.88 -7.05 0.66
C ALA A 160 -9.23 -7.68 1.91
N PHE A 161 -7.91 -7.83 1.91
CA PHE A 161 -7.11 -8.27 3.07
C PHE A 161 -6.43 -7.10 3.77
N ALA A 162 -6.12 -7.27 5.06
CA ALA A 162 -5.35 -6.30 5.84
C ALA A 162 -3.87 -6.67 5.94
N VAL A 163 -3.01 -5.66 6.03
CA VAL A 163 -1.62 -5.82 6.51
C VAL A 163 -1.64 -5.86 8.04
N ASN A 164 -0.65 -6.52 8.67
CA ASN A 164 -0.53 -6.60 10.13
C ASN A 164 -1.82 -7.09 10.84
N GLY A 165 -2.66 -7.84 10.13
CA GLY A 165 -3.96 -8.30 10.63
C GLY A 165 -5.04 -7.23 10.74
N THR A 166 -4.76 -5.91 10.70
CA THR A 166 -5.78 -4.85 10.91
C THR A 166 -5.71 -3.66 9.96
N ASP A 167 -4.55 -3.41 9.35
CA ASP A 167 -4.30 -2.21 8.56
C ASP A 167 -4.97 -2.35 7.18
N GLN A 168 -6.10 -1.67 7.02
CA GLN A 168 -6.83 -1.56 5.76
C GLN A 168 -6.21 -0.46 4.90
N PHE A 169 -6.07 -0.72 3.61
CA PHE A 169 -5.44 0.20 2.66
C PHE A 169 -6.06 0.03 1.27
N PHE A 170 -5.99 1.05 0.42
CA PHE A 170 -6.37 0.92 -0.98
C PHE A 170 -5.19 0.42 -1.82
N ASP A 171 -5.44 -0.55 -2.72
CA ASP A 171 -4.41 -1.13 -3.56
C ASP A 171 -4.04 -0.20 -4.72
N LEU A 172 -2.86 0.42 -4.62
CA LEU A 172 -2.31 1.32 -5.61
C LEU A 172 -1.97 0.62 -6.94
N ASN A 173 -1.86 -0.71 -6.95
CA ASN A 173 -1.59 -1.48 -8.17
C ASN A 173 -2.77 -1.47 -9.16
N THR A 174 -3.93 -0.98 -8.74
CA THR A 174 -5.15 -0.95 -9.54
C THR A 174 -5.16 0.18 -10.60
N LEU A 175 -4.29 1.18 -10.46
CA LEU A 175 -4.21 2.36 -11.35
C LEU A 175 -2.88 2.40 -12.13
N PRO A 176 -2.92 2.33 -13.48
CA PRO A 176 -1.72 2.46 -14.31
C PRO A 176 -1.28 3.92 -14.48
N ILE A 177 0.00 4.19 -14.77
CA ILE A 177 0.52 5.57 -14.91
C ILE A 177 -0.18 6.34 -16.05
N ASN A 178 -0.51 5.68 -17.17
CA ASN A 178 -1.06 6.35 -18.35
C ASN A 178 -2.41 7.04 -18.11
N ILE A 179 -3.16 6.62 -17.08
CA ILE A 179 -4.44 7.23 -16.70
C ILE A 179 -4.30 8.38 -15.71
N ILE A 180 -3.14 8.52 -15.07
CA ILE A 180 -2.90 9.55 -14.08
C ILE A 180 -2.73 10.89 -14.80
N ASP A 181 -3.46 11.91 -14.36
CA ASP A 181 -3.16 13.30 -14.70
C ASP A 181 -2.11 13.84 -13.71
N ARG A 182 -2.44 13.70 -12.42
CA ARG A 182 -1.57 14.09 -11.30
C ARG A 182 -1.97 13.38 -10.00
N ILE A 183 -1.05 13.35 -9.05
CA ILE A 183 -1.26 12.91 -7.68
C ILE A 183 -1.05 14.13 -6.77
N GLU A 184 -1.98 14.35 -5.84
CA GLU A 184 -1.92 15.39 -4.83
C GLU A 184 -1.72 14.76 -3.45
N ILE A 185 -0.58 15.02 -2.81
CA ILE A 185 -0.26 14.57 -1.46
C ILE A 185 -0.46 15.74 -0.51
N VAL A 186 -1.58 15.72 0.22
CA VAL A 186 -1.88 16.65 1.31
C VAL A 186 -1.26 16.09 2.57
N LYS A 187 -0.13 16.66 2.98
CA LYS A 187 0.61 16.14 4.12
C LYS A 187 -0.05 16.53 5.46
N THR A 188 -1.00 17.47 5.51
CA THR A 188 -1.70 17.82 6.76
C THR A 188 -2.89 16.90 7.04
N GLY A 189 -3.15 16.58 8.31
CA GLY A 189 -4.38 15.91 8.73
C GLY A 189 -5.63 16.68 8.25
N ALA A 190 -6.51 15.97 7.54
CA ALA A 190 -7.68 16.53 6.86
C ALA A 190 -8.99 15.85 7.30
N VAL A 191 -9.02 15.36 8.55
CA VAL A 191 -10.16 14.65 9.16
C VAL A 191 -11.43 15.51 9.16
N SER A 192 -11.33 16.83 9.36
CA SER A 192 -12.48 17.75 9.31
C SER A 192 -13.14 17.83 7.93
N GLN A 193 -12.45 17.37 6.88
CA GLN A 193 -12.97 17.34 5.52
C GLN A 193 -13.39 15.93 5.12
N TYR A 194 -12.50 14.95 5.33
CA TYR A 194 -12.64 13.63 4.76
C TYR A 194 -13.05 12.54 5.76
N GLY A 195 -13.06 12.81 7.07
CA GLY A 195 -13.43 11.85 8.11
C GLY A 195 -12.27 10.92 8.54
N SER A 196 -12.61 9.76 9.10
CA SER A 196 -11.66 8.72 9.54
C SER A 196 -10.60 8.45 8.47
N ASP A 197 -9.39 8.06 8.88
CA ASP A 197 -8.26 7.67 8.01
C ASP A 197 -7.48 8.85 7.39
N ALA A 198 -7.94 10.10 7.51
CA ALA A 198 -7.21 11.29 7.03
C ALA A 198 -6.33 11.94 8.12
N ILE A 199 -5.66 11.11 8.94
CA ILE A 199 -4.85 11.56 10.10
C ILE A 199 -3.45 11.94 9.66
N ALA A 200 -2.74 11.02 9.01
CA ALA A 200 -1.38 11.22 8.52
C ALA A 200 -1.34 12.15 7.29
N GLY A 201 -2.41 12.14 6.50
CA GLY A 201 -2.56 12.93 5.29
C GLY A 201 -3.58 12.32 4.32
N VAL A 202 -3.64 12.91 3.12
CA VAL A 202 -4.49 12.44 2.02
C VAL A 202 -3.67 12.36 0.74
N VAL A 203 -3.79 11.24 0.02
CA VAL A 203 -3.25 11.06 -1.34
C VAL A 203 -4.43 11.02 -2.31
N ASN A 204 -4.64 12.08 -3.08
CA ASN A 204 -5.70 12.15 -4.08
C ASN A 204 -5.13 11.93 -5.47
N ILE A 205 -5.51 10.82 -6.10
CA ILE A 205 -5.08 10.42 -7.44
C ILE A 205 -6.11 10.94 -8.43
N ILE A 206 -5.71 11.91 -9.25
CA ILE A 206 -6.57 12.52 -10.26
C ILE A 206 -6.34 11.85 -11.61
N THR A 207 -7.42 11.35 -12.21
CA THR A 207 -7.35 10.69 -13.51
C THR A 207 -7.53 11.67 -14.67
N LYS A 208 -6.97 11.33 -15.83
CA LYS A 208 -7.13 12.11 -17.08
C LYS A 208 -8.59 12.14 -17.50
N LYS A 209 -9.05 13.35 -17.82
CA LYS A 209 -10.42 13.67 -18.26
C LYS A 209 -10.36 14.66 -19.42
N ASN A 210 -11.42 14.75 -20.21
CA ASN A 210 -11.48 15.65 -21.36
C ASN A 210 -10.31 15.44 -22.36
N PHE A 211 -9.88 14.18 -22.53
CA PHE A 211 -8.84 13.83 -23.49
C PHE A 211 -9.42 13.76 -24.91
N GLN A 212 -8.64 14.18 -25.90
CA GLN A 212 -9.00 14.16 -27.31
C GLN A 212 -7.86 13.53 -28.10
N GLY A 213 -8.22 12.61 -29.00
CA GLY A 213 -7.29 11.88 -29.84
C GLY A 213 -6.95 10.49 -29.27
N LEU A 214 -5.81 9.95 -29.66
CA LEU A 214 -5.34 8.65 -29.21
C LEU A 214 -3.86 8.70 -28.86
N GLU A 215 -3.52 8.07 -27.74
CA GLU A 215 -2.18 7.86 -27.24
C GLU A 215 -1.92 6.37 -27.07
N LEU A 216 -0.86 5.88 -27.70
CA LEU A 216 -0.38 4.50 -27.61
C LEU A 216 0.99 4.53 -26.93
N GLY A 217 1.15 3.79 -25.85
CA GLY A 217 2.40 3.68 -25.10
C GLY A 217 2.89 2.25 -25.05
N GLY A 218 4.21 2.08 -25.09
CA GLY A 218 4.85 0.79 -24.87
C GLY A 218 6.22 0.95 -24.23
N SER A 219 6.57 0.07 -23.30
CA SER A 219 7.88 0.05 -22.66
C SER A 219 8.36 -1.36 -22.37
N TYR A 220 9.68 -1.52 -22.36
CA TYR A 220 10.36 -2.74 -21.97
C TYR A 220 11.59 -2.40 -21.13
N GLY A 221 11.82 -3.15 -20.07
CA GLY A 221 12.96 -2.96 -19.19
C GLY A 221 13.33 -4.20 -18.41
N GLY A 222 14.47 -4.19 -17.74
CA GLY A 222 14.94 -5.31 -16.93
C GLY A 222 16.22 -4.99 -16.17
N ALA A 223 16.51 -5.81 -15.15
CA ALA A 223 17.79 -5.75 -14.46
C ALA A 223 18.90 -6.25 -15.41
N THR A 224 20.02 -5.53 -15.42
CA THR A 224 21.14 -5.76 -16.37
C THR A 224 22.32 -6.49 -15.76
N GLN A 225 22.30 -6.71 -14.44
CA GLN A 225 23.36 -7.37 -13.67
C GLN A 225 22.74 -8.33 -12.66
N ASP A 226 23.60 -9.16 -12.05
CA ASP A 226 23.27 -10.10 -10.98
C ASP A 226 22.06 -10.95 -11.37
N GLY A 227 22.26 -11.96 -12.22
CA GLY A 227 21.22 -12.91 -12.62
C GLY A 227 20.08 -12.39 -13.50
N GLY A 228 19.93 -11.07 -13.72
CA GLY A 228 19.00 -10.48 -14.69
C GLY A 228 17.53 -10.86 -14.49
N GLY A 229 16.85 -10.23 -13.53
CA GLY A 229 15.42 -10.40 -13.23
C GLY A 229 14.60 -9.13 -13.47
N ALA A 230 13.35 -9.10 -12.97
CA ALA A 230 12.40 -7.99 -13.07
C ALA A 230 12.13 -7.50 -14.50
N GLY A 231 12.20 -8.38 -15.50
CA GLY A 231 11.82 -8.00 -16.87
C GLY A 231 10.40 -7.44 -16.90
N THR A 232 10.26 -6.14 -17.20
CA THR A 232 8.98 -5.45 -17.26
C THR A 232 8.54 -5.19 -18.69
N THR A 233 7.28 -5.47 -18.98
CA THR A 233 6.63 -5.12 -20.25
C THR A 233 5.40 -4.29 -19.95
N GLN A 234 5.25 -3.15 -20.62
CA GLN A 234 4.07 -2.29 -20.52
C GLN A 234 3.50 -1.99 -21.89
N PHE A 235 2.18 -2.00 -21.96
CA PHE A 235 1.42 -1.48 -23.09
C PHE A 235 0.25 -0.65 -22.57
N SER A 236 -0.01 0.49 -23.17
CA SER A 236 -1.10 1.38 -22.77
C SER A 236 -1.79 2.02 -23.96
N ILE A 237 -3.10 2.16 -23.87
CA ILE A 237 -3.94 2.93 -24.79
C ILE A 237 -4.67 3.98 -23.97
N LEU A 238 -4.70 5.22 -24.45
CA LEU A 238 -5.56 6.28 -23.93
C LEU A 238 -6.22 6.97 -25.12
N GLY A 239 -7.53 6.87 -25.22
CA GLY A 239 -8.32 7.49 -26.28
C GLY A 239 -9.37 8.44 -25.71
N GLY A 240 -9.77 9.42 -26.50
CA GLY A 240 -10.89 10.26 -26.13
C GLY A 240 -11.54 10.98 -27.30
N ILE A 241 -12.85 11.16 -27.19
CA ILE A 241 -13.72 11.77 -28.21
C ILE A 241 -14.61 12.84 -27.58
N GLY A 242 -14.99 13.83 -28.40
CA GLY A 242 -15.79 14.97 -27.98
C GLY A 242 -14.98 16.04 -27.25
N ASP A 243 -15.34 17.30 -27.47
CA ASP A 243 -14.89 18.43 -26.66
C ASP A 243 -16.02 18.89 -25.75
N LEU A 244 -15.79 18.91 -24.44
CA LEU A 244 -16.82 19.25 -23.48
C LEU A 244 -17.39 20.67 -23.67
N ASN A 245 -16.65 21.60 -24.29
CA ASN A 245 -17.12 22.95 -24.57
C ASN A 245 -17.80 23.09 -25.93
N ALA A 246 -17.31 22.42 -26.97
CA ALA A 246 -17.88 22.50 -28.31
C ALA A 246 -19.04 21.52 -28.51
N ASP A 247 -18.87 20.26 -28.10
CA ASP A 247 -19.82 19.17 -28.34
C ASP A 247 -20.75 18.91 -27.15
N ARG A 248 -20.48 19.57 -26.01
CA ARG A 248 -21.17 19.37 -24.72
C ARG A 248 -20.97 18.00 -24.10
N PHE A 249 -20.09 17.17 -24.65
CA PHE A 249 -19.69 15.90 -24.05
C PHE A 249 -18.20 15.62 -24.26
N ASN A 250 -17.63 14.79 -23.40
CA ASN A 250 -16.36 14.12 -23.67
C ASN A 250 -16.42 12.69 -23.11
N VAL A 251 -15.84 11.75 -23.83
CA VAL A 251 -15.57 10.40 -23.33
C VAL A 251 -14.07 10.15 -23.43
N THR A 252 -13.44 9.82 -22.31
CA THR A 252 -12.04 9.42 -22.18
C THR A 252 -11.97 7.96 -21.74
N ALA A 253 -11.21 7.12 -22.42
CA ALA A 253 -11.03 5.71 -22.10
C ALA A 253 -9.55 5.34 -22.08
N ALA A 254 -9.15 4.51 -21.12
CA ALA A 254 -7.80 4.00 -21.00
C ALA A 254 -7.80 2.48 -20.82
N LEU A 255 -6.80 1.82 -21.40
CA LEU A 255 -6.50 0.40 -21.24
C LEU A 255 -5.00 0.28 -20.96
N SER A 256 -4.60 -0.59 -20.03
CA SER A 256 -3.20 -0.85 -19.73
C SER A 256 -2.94 -2.32 -19.44
N TYR A 257 -1.82 -2.81 -19.94
CA TYR A 257 -1.24 -4.11 -19.60
C TYR A 257 0.15 -3.90 -19.00
N TYR A 258 0.42 -4.55 -17.88
CA TYR A 258 1.74 -4.58 -17.25
C TYR A 258 2.11 -6.02 -16.90
N LYS A 259 3.35 -6.39 -17.15
CA LYS A 259 3.94 -7.66 -16.74
C LYS A 259 5.31 -7.44 -16.12
N SER A 260 5.61 -8.15 -15.04
CA SER A 260 6.93 -8.22 -14.41
C SER A 260 7.34 -9.68 -14.20
N ASN A 261 8.58 -10.00 -14.54
CA ASN A 261 9.14 -11.35 -14.40
C ASN A 261 9.72 -11.65 -12.99
N GLY A 262 9.47 -10.80 -11.99
CA GLY A 262 9.91 -11.03 -10.61
C GLY A 262 11.42 -11.13 -10.41
N ILE A 263 11.84 -11.30 -9.16
CA ILE A 263 13.24 -11.51 -8.78
C ILE A 263 13.25 -12.59 -7.69
N LEU A 264 14.06 -13.62 -7.87
CA LEU A 264 14.35 -14.61 -6.83
C LEU A 264 15.55 -14.19 -5.99
N ALA A 265 15.63 -14.70 -4.76
CA ALA A 265 16.81 -14.54 -3.93
C ALA A 265 18.05 -15.20 -4.58
N SER A 266 17.86 -16.24 -5.40
CA SER A 266 18.94 -16.85 -6.21
C SER A 266 19.52 -15.91 -7.26
N ASP A 267 18.79 -14.86 -7.64
CA ASP A 267 19.22 -13.98 -8.71
C ASP A 267 20.18 -12.91 -8.18
N ARG A 268 20.30 -12.67 -6.87
CA ARG A 268 21.10 -11.55 -6.33
C ARG A 268 22.35 -12.04 -5.61
N ASP A 269 23.49 -11.40 -5.87
CA ASP A 269 24.81 -11.79 -5.36
C ASP A 269 24.88 -11.96 -3.83
N MET A 270 24.19 -11.10 -3.07
CA MET A 270 24.15 -11.09 -1.61
C MET A 270 23.27 -12.21 -1.04
N THR A 271 22.23 -12.62 -1.77
CA THR A 271 21.22 -13.58 -1.28
C THR A 271 21.33 -14.96 -1.94
N GLN A 272 22.03 -15.08 -3.07
CA GLN A 272 22.05 -16.28 -3.91
C GLN A 272 22.59 -17.51 -3.20
N ASN A 273 23.48 -17.33 -2.23
CA ASN A 273 24.09 -18.40 -1.46
C ASN A 273 23.44 -18.61 -0.08
N GLN A 274 22.57 -17.68 0.33
CA GLN A 274 22.07 -17.56 1.71
C GLN A 274 23.19 -17.60 2.76
N ASP A 275 24.39 -17.15 2.42
CA ASP A 275 25.55 -17.11 3.30
C ASP A 275 25.98 -15.65 3.46
N PHE A 276 25.76 -15.11 4.66
CA PHE A 276 26.08 -13.74 5.00
C PHE A 276 27.32 -13.65 5.91
N SER A 277 28.06 -14.74 6.12
CA SER A 277 29.22 -14.78 7.03
C SER A 277 30.35 -13.82 6.66
N ASN A 278 30.36 -13.32 5.41
CA ASN A 278 31.28 -12.28 4.94
C ASN A 278 30.85 -10.85 5.31
N PHE A 279 29.67 -10.66 5.87
CA PHE A 279 29.20 -9.37 6.37
C PHE A 279 29.38 -9.27 7.89
N PRO A 280 29.72 -8.07 8.42
CA PRO A 280 29.78 -7.85 9.87
C PRO A 280 28.44 -8.21 10.55
N GLY A 281 28.46 -9.15 11.51
CA GLY A 281 27.26 -9.67 12.18
C GLY A 281 26.44 -10.68 11.37
N GLY A 282 26.90 -11.09 10.18
CA GLY A 282 26.22 -12.09 9.36
C GLY A 282 26.66 -13.52 9.66
N LEU A 283 25.78 -14.47 9.33
CA LEU A 283 25.94 -15.92 9.51
C LEU A 283 25.49 -16.66 8.25
N ASN A 284 25.74 -17.97 8.20
CA ASN A 284 25.13 -18.80 7.16
C ASN A 284 23.65 -19.05 7.47
N ASN A 285 22.76 -18.80 6.52
CA ASN A 285 21.32 -18.88 6.68
C ASN A 285 20.66 -19.86 5.70
N GLU A 286 21.42 -20.86 5.25
CA GLU A 286 20.87 -21.98 4.50
C GLU A 286 19.81 -22.73 5.33
N SER A 287 18.83 -23.33 4.65
CA SER A 287 17.79 -24.10 5.32
C SER A 287 18.39 -25.36 5.98
N LEU A 288 18.18 -25.53 7.28
CA LEU A 288 18.85 -26.57 8.05
C LEU A 288 18.04 -27.87 8.16
N SER A 289 18.74 -29.00 8.10
CA SER A 289 18.23 -30.33 8.45
C SER A 289 19.22 -31.09 9.35
N TYR A 290 18.75 -31.60 10.49
CA TYR A 290 19.59 -32.31 11.47
C TYR A 290 18.75 -33.07 12.50
N TRP A 291 19.37 -34.06 13.15
CA TRP A 291 18.90 -34.68 14.37
C TRP A 291 19.39 -33.89 15.59
N ARG A 292 18.59 -33.78 16.65
CA ARG A 292 19.02 -33.21 17.93
C ARG A 292 19.00 -34.27 19.02
N ARG A 293 20.15 -34.49 19.66
CA ARG A 293 20.32 -35.47 20.74
C ARG A 293 21.22 -34.90 21.83
N ASN A 294 20.75 -34.97 23.08
CA ASN A 294 21.49 -34.50 24.27
C ASN A 294 22.07 -33.08 24.08
N GLY A 295 21.28 -32.16 23.52
CA GLY A 295 21.69 -30.78 23.26
C GLY A 295 22.62 -30.56 22.07
N THR A 296 23.09 -31.62 21.41
CA THR A 296 24.00 -31.56 20.25
C THR A 296 23.24 -31.79 18.94
N ASN A 297 23.55 -30.99 17.91
CA ASN A 297 23.03 -31.19 16.57
C ASN A 297 23.91 -32.19 15.80
N ILE A 298 23.28 -33.16 15.17
CA ILE A 298 23.92 -34.23 14.41
C ILE A 298 23.38 -34.17 12.97
N PRO A 299 24.24 -34.06 11.95
CA PRO A 299 23.79 -33.91 10.57
C PRO A 299 23.13 -35.20 10.07
N LEU A 300 22.25 -35.07 9.08
CA LEU A 300 21.75 -36.21 8.31
C LEU A 300 22.87 -36.79 7.43
N GLY A 301 22.80 -38.08 7.13
CA GLY A 301 23.79 -38.78 6.30
C GLY A 301 23.13 -39.59 5.18
N PRO A 302 23.24 -39.18 3.89
CA PRO A 302 23.83 -37.94 3.38
C PRO A 302 23.01 -36.68 3.72
N CYS A 303 23.53 -35.49 3.40
CA CYS A 303 22.73 -34.27 3.53
C CYS A 303 21.62 -34.25 2.47
N PRO A 304 20.35 -34.00 2.86
CA PRO A 304 19.23 -34.04 1.93
C PRO A 304 19.28 -32.88 0.92
N ASN A 305 18.60 -33.07 -0.21
CA ASN A 305 18.41 -32.04 -1.26
C ASN A 305 19.70 -31.43 -1.82
N GLY A 306 20.82 -32.17 -1.80
CA GLY A 306 22.11 -31.67 -2.29
C GLY A 306 22.81 -30.70 -1.32
N GLY A 307 22.36 -30.64 -0.06
CA GLY A 307 22.97 -29.81 0.98
C GLY A 307 24.37 -30.27 1.38
N ARG A 308 25.04 -29.45 2.19
CA ARG A 308 26.37 -29.72 2.75
C ARG A 308 26.39 -29.62 4.26
N GLN A 309 27.39 -30.23 4.90
CA GLN A 309 27.57 -30.09 6.34
C GLN A 309 28.13 -28.70 6.69
N LEU A 310 27.57 -28.09 7.75
CA LEU A 310 27.98 -26.80 8.29
C LEU A 310 28.13 -26.91 9.82
N PRO A 311 29.11 -26.22 10.43
CA PRO A 311 29.15 -26.09 11.89
C PRO A 311 27.87 -25.41 12.41
N SER A 312 27.24 -25.95 13.44
CA SER A 312 25.98 -25.39 13.97
C SER A 312 26.14 -23.94 14.41
N GLY A 313 27.21 -23.66 15.16
CA GLY A 313 27.50 -22.33 15.70
C GLY A 313 27.80 -21.24 14.66
N SER A 314 28.01 -21.60 13.38
CA SER A 314 28.17 -20.62 12.28
C SER A 314 26.89 -20.39 11.48
N THR A 315 25.78 -21.03 11.85
CA THR A 315 24.49 -20.88 11.15
C THR A 315 23.52 -20.02 11.96
N ALA A 316 22.78 -19.16 11.27
CA ALA A 316 21.74 -18.30 11.82
C ALA A 316 20.72 -19.06 12.69
N GLN A 317 20.24 -20.20 12.19
CA GLN A 317 19.15 -20.95 12.80
C GLN A 317 19.57 -21.92 13.91
N ALA A 318 20.87 -22.11 14.13
CA ALA A 318 21.44 -22.96 15.18
C ALA A 318 22.62 -22.28 15.90
N PHE A 319 22.70 -20.95 15.85
CA PHE A 319 23.75 -20.17 16.49
C PHE A 319 23.85 -20.50 17.98
N GLY A 320 25.08 -20.60 18.49
CA GLY A 320 25.35 -21.00 19.87
C GLY A 320 25.14 -22.50 20.19
N SER A 321 24.65 -23.32 19.25
CA SER A 321 24.52 -24.77 19.44
C SER A 321 25.80 -25.51 19.05
N SER A 322 26.06 -26.66 19.70
CA SER A 322 27.17 -27.55 19.37
C SER A 322 26.83 -28.53 18.25
N GLY A 323 27.87 -29.05 17.58
CA GLY A 323 27.74 -30.09 16.55
C GLY A 323 27.61 -29.54 15.13
N THR A 324 27.10 -30.37 14.23
CA THR A 324 27.07 -30.12 12.77
C THR A 324 25.66 -30.30 12.25
N VAL A 325 25.29 -29.52 11.23
CA VAL A 325 23.97 -29.55 10.57
C VAL A 325 24.14 -29.72 9.07
N CYS A 326 23.11 -30.18 8.36
CA CYS A 326 23.06 -30.06 6.91
C CYS A 326 22.42 -28.72 6.53
N GLY A 327 23.14 -27.87 5.82
CA GLY A 327 22.63 -26.65 5.17
C GLY A 327 22.28 -26.94 3.71
N ASN A 328 21.09 -26.49 3.29
CA ASN A 328 20.65 -26.52 1.91
C ASN A 328 20.36 -25.09 1.42
N ASN A 329 21.00 -24.68 0.33
CA ASN A 329 20.72 -23.40 -0.31
C ASN A 329 19.35 -23.45 -0.99
N THR A 330 18.42 -22.64 -0.48
CA THR A 330 17.03 -22.54 -0.92
C THR A 330 16.69 -21.17 -1.50
N ALA A 331 17.70 -20.38 -1.92
CA ALA A 331 17.49 -19.05 -2.50
C ALA A 331 16.58 -19.09 -3.75
N TYR A 332 16.61 -20.18 -4.53
CA TYR A 332 15.74 -20.40 -5.69
C TYR A 332 14.25 -20.49 -5.33
N ALA A 333 13.93 -20.80 -4.07
CA ALA A 333 12.57 -21.00 -3.59
C ALA A 333 11.99 -19.74 -2.93
N SER A 334 12.69 -18.60 -2.93
CA SER A 334 12.22 -17.37 -2.27
C SER A 334 12.23 -16.19 -3.23
N SER A 335 11.12 -15.46 -3.32
CA SER A 335 11.02 -14.24 -4.13
C SER A 335 11.50 -13.01 -3.35
N ILE A 336 12.36 -12.19 -3.96
CA ILE A 336 12.61 -10.80 -3.57
C ILE A 336 11.50 -9.89 -4.10
N SER A 337 11.04 -10.15 -5.34
CA SER A 337 9.92 -9.46 -5.97
C SER A 337 9.04 -10.49 -6.68
N PRO A 338 7.70 -10.35 -6.64
CA PRO A 338 6.80 -11.30 -7.26
C PRO A 338 6.82 -11.21 -8.78
N TRP A 339 6.39 -12.29 -9.43
CA TRP A 339 5.92 -12.24 -10.81
C TRP A 339 4.54 -11.60 -10.82
N THR A 340 4.32 -10.64 -11.70
CA THR A 340 3.10 -9.82 -11.69
C THR A 340 2.54 -9.67 -13.10
N GLU A 341 1.23 -9.80 -13.26
CA GLU A 341 0.49 -9.46 -14.48
C GLU A 341 -0.73 -8.62 -14.13
N ARG A 342 -0.89 -7.47 -14.78
CA ARG A 342 -1.98 -6.52 -14.54
C ARG A 342 -2.67 -6.12 -15.84
N LEU A 343 -3.99 -6.09 -15.79
CA LEU A 343 -4.84 -5.53 -16.83
C LEU A 343 -5.80 -4.54 -16.17
N SER A 344 -5.79 -3.29 -16.61
CA SER A 344 -6.66 -2.25 -16.09
C SER A 344 -7.34 -1.51 -17.23
N ALA A 345 -8.62 -1.21 -17.07
CA ALA A 345 -9.41 -0.44 -18.01
C ALA A 345 -10.28 0.56 -17.24
N LYS A 346 -10.34 1.81 -17.72
CA LYS A 346 -11.25 2.81 -17.16
C LYS A 346 -11.81 3.70 -18.26
N VAL A 347 -13.08 4.03 -18.13
CA VAL A 347 -13.84 4.92 -19.00
C VAL A 347 -14.45 6.01 -18.14
N HIS A 348 -14.25 7.26 -18.55
CA HIS A 348 -14.83 8.45 -17.96
C HIS A 348 -15.62 9.21 -19.01
N ALA A 349 -16.84 9.61 -18.69
CA ALA A 349 -17.68 10.42 -19.55
C ALA A 349 -18.16 11.66 -18.80
N ASP A 350 -17.99 12.82 -19.40
CA ASP A 350 -18.54 14.11 -18.94
C ASP A 350 -19.60 14.58 -19.93
N PHE A 351 -20.72 15.09 -19.43
CA PHE A 351 -21.81 15.64 -20.24
C PHE A 351 -22.31 16.96 -19.64
N LYS A 352 -22.23 18.06 -20.40
CA LYS A 352 -22.81 19.36 -20.03
C LYS A 352 -24.32 19.33 -20.26
N ILE A 353 -25.11 19.22 -19.19
CA ILE A 353 -26.57 19.32 -19.23
C ILE A 353 -27.03 20.76 -19.52
N SER A 354 -26.29 21.76 -19.04
CA SER A 354 -26.40 23.18 -19.39
C SER A 354 -25.03 23.85 -19.24
N ASP A 355 -24.93 25.16 -19.50
CA ASP A 355 -23.68 25.90 -19.24
C ASP A 355 -23.32 25.96 -17.75
N ALA A 356 -24.31 25.76 -16.88
CA ALA A 356 -24.17 25.80 -15.43
C ALA A 356 -24.20 24.40 -14.78
N MET A 357 -24.40 23.31 -15.56
CA MET A 357 -24.57 21.97 -14.99
C MET A 357 -23.94 20.88 -15.87
N GLN A 358 -23.17 19.99 -15.23
CA GLN A 358 -22.46 18.88 -15.85
C GLN A 358 -22.71 17.59 -15.08
N ALA A 359 -23.06 16.52 -15.77
CA ALA A 359 -23.05 15.17 -15.24
C ALA A 359 -21.75 14.44 -15.61
N PHE A 360 -21.38 13.43 -14.83
CA PHE A 360 -20.31 12.51 -15.15
C PHE A 360 -20.70 11.06 -14.88
N ALA A 361 -20.04 10.14 -15.58
CA ALA A 361 -20.06 8.71 -15.31
C ALA A 361 -18.63 8.15 -15.40
N ASP A 362 -18.27 7.25 -14.49
CA ASP A 362 -16.96 6.63 -14.38
C ASP A 362 -17.14 5.12 -14.19
N LEU A 363 -16.45 4.33 -15.01
CA LEU A 363 -16.35 2.88 -14.86
C LEU A 363 -14.88 2.49 -14.90
N TRP A 364 -14.45 1.67 -13.95
CA TRP A 364 -13.07 1.26 -13.82
C TRP A 364 -12.98 -0.17 -13.33
N GLU A 365 -12.16 -0.99 -13.97
CA GLU A 365 -11.83 -2.33 -13.56
C GLU A 365 -10.32 -2.58 -13.65
N SER A 366 -9.78 -3.31 -12.67
CA SER A 366 -8.40 -3.75 -12.65
C SER A 366 -8.30 -5.20 -12.17
N ASN A 367 -7.58 -6.03 -12.91
CA ASN A 367 -7.25 -7.40 -12.57
C ASN A 367 -5.73 -7.51 -12.39
N ASN A 368 -5.29 -7.93 -11.20
CA ASN A 368 -3.88 -8.16 -10.86
C ASN A 368 -3.70 -9.62 -10.46
N THR A 369 -2.73 -10.30 -11.08
CA THR A 369 -2.24 -11.61 -10.65
C THR A 369 -0.80 -11.48 -10.21
N THR A 370 -0.50 -11.91 -8.98
CA THR A 370 0.87 -12.02 -8.49
C THR A 370 1.19 -13.46 -8.12
N VAL A 371 2.45 -13.85 -8.30
CA VAL A 371 2.98 -15.12 -7.81
C VAL A 371 4.21 -14.82 -6.97
N THR A 372 4.24 -15.35 -5.76
CA THR A 372 5.36 -15.17 -4.83
C THR A 372 5.82 -16.54 -4.34
N ASN A 373 7.12 -16.82 -4.42
CA ASN A 373 7.70 -17.99 -3.78
C ASN A 373 8.04 -17.68 -2.32
N SER A 374 7.62 -18.55 -1.42
CA SER A 374 7.62 -18.39 0.04
C SER A 374 8.64 -19.29 0.74
N GLY A 375 9.69 -19.69 0.05
CA GLY A 375 10.68 -20.66 0.54
C GLY A 375 10.22 -22.10 0.37
N VAL A 376 10.78 -22.97 1.22
CA VAL A 376 10.43 -24.40 1.29
C VAL A 376 9.72 -24.71 2.60
N GLY A 377 8.92 -25.78 2.61
CA GLY A 377 8.33 -26.27 3.84
C GLY A 377 9.38 -26.72 4.85
N ARG A 378 9.10 -26.58 6.16
CA ARG A 378 10.02 -26.91 7.25
C ARG A 378 9.31 -27.66 8.37
N LEU A 379 9.98 -28.67 8.92
CA LEU A 379 9.62 -29.36 10.16
C LEU A 379 10.59 -28.93 11.27
N GLY A 380 10.04 -28.58 12.43
CA GLY A 380 10.80 -28.24 13.64
C GLY A 380 9.91 -28.27 14.87
N SER A 381 10.44 -27.80 16.00
CA SER A 381 9.74 -27.80 17.30
C SER A 381 8.52 -26.87 17.37
N SER A 382 8.39 -25.92 16.44
CA SER A 382 7.28 -24.98 16.34
C SER A 382 6.31 -25.30 15.19
N THR A 383 6.44 -26.48 14.56
CA THR A 383 5.51 -26.87 13.50
C THR A 383 4.14 -27.16 14.10
N GLN A 384 3.11 -26.52 13.57
CA GLN A 384 1.75 -26.58 14.10
C GLN A 384 0.72 -26.66 12.99
N THR A 385 -0.48 -27.13 13.32
CA THR A 385 -1.66 -27.14 12.44
C THR A 385 -2.89 -26.67 13.22
N PHE A 386 -3.91 -26.18 12.52
CA PHE A 386 -5.18 -25.82 13.15
C PHE A 386 -5.87 -27.07 13.72
N ASP A 387 -6.53 -26.94 14.86
CA ASP A 387 -7.34 -27.98 15.48
C ASP A 387 -8.81 -27.54 15.56
N PRO A 388 -9.67 -28.07 14.68
CA PRO A 388 -11.10 -27.74 14.67
C PRO A 388 -11.84 -28.11 15.96
N ALA A 389 -11.33 -29.06 16.76
CA ALA A 389 -11.99 -29.49 17.98
C ALA A 389 -11.84 -28.46 19.11
N THR A 390 -10.67 -27.82 19.19
CA THR A 390 -10.37 -26.81 20.21
C THR A 390 -10.56 -25.38 19.70
N GLY A 391 -10.60 -25.18 18.38
CA GLY A 391 -10.66 -23.86 17.74
C GLY A 391 -9.35 -23.07 17.84
N GLY A 392 -8.25 -23.75 18.18
CA GLY A 392 -6.88 -23.23 18.26
C GLY A 392 -5.93 -23.98 17.33
N VAL A 393 -4.64 -24.02 17.68
CA VAL A 393 -3.64 -24.82 16.98
C VAL A 393 -3.14 -25.97 17.86
N LYS A 394 -2.59 -27.00 17.23
CA LYS A 394 -1.86 -28.09 17.90
C LYS A 394 -0.48 -28.26 17.28
N LEU A 395 0.49 -28.68 18.10
CA LEU A 395 1.83 -29.01 17.63
C LEU A 395 1.83 -30.31 16.81
N VAL A 396 2.53 -30.28 15.69
CA VAL A 396 2.90 -31.47 14.93
C VAL A 396 4.24 -31.96 15.47
N SER A 397 4.23 -33.14 16.09
CA SER A 397 5.44 -33.69 16.72
C SER A 397 6.59 -33.79 15.70
N ASN A 398 7.76 -33.26 16.07
CA ASN A 398 9.00 -33.43 15.33
C ASN A 398 9.91 -34.51 15.93
N VAL A 399 9.39 -35.34 16.85
CA VAL A 399 10.12 -36.44 17.47
C VAL A 399 9.84 -37.72 16.70
N VAL A 400 10.88 -38.28 16.08
CA VAL A 400 10.82 -39.56 15.37
C VAL A 400 11.00 -40.69 16.39
N PRO A 401 10.04 -41.63 16.54
CA PRO A 401 10.16 -42.74 17.48
C PRO A 401 11.35 -43.65 17.19
N GLY A 402 11.87 -44.34 18.22
CA GLY A 402 12.93 -45.34 18.04
C GLY A 402 12.50 -46.56 17.20
N SER A 403 11.19 -46.80 17.10
CA SER A 403 10.59 -47.85 16.26
C SER A 403 10.53 -47.49 14.78
N ASN A 404 10.74 -46.23 14.41
CA ASN A 404 10.78 -45.83 13.01
C ASN A 404 12.05 -46.43 12.35
N PRO A 405 11.94 -47.20 11.25
CA PRO A 405 13.08 -47.89 10.64
C PRO A 405 14.20 -46.94 10.16
N TYR A 406 13.90 -45.65 9.96
CA TYR A 406 14.86 -44.64 9.51
C TYR A 406 15.39 -43.76 10.65
N ASN A 407 15.07 -44.06 11.92
CA ASN A 407 15.70 -43.43 13.06
C ASN A 407 17.00 -44.16 13.43
N PRO A 408 18.19 -43.57 13.22
CA PRO A 408 19.46 -44.26 13.40
C PRO A 408 19.85 -44.47 14.87
N PHE A 409 19.09 -43.93 15.82
CA PHE A 409 19.46 -43.95 17.24
C PHE A 409 18.70 -45.01 18.06
N GLY A 410 17.66 -45.63 17.51
CA GLY A 410 16.82 -46.60 18.22
C GLY A 410 16.07 -46.03 19.43
N VAL A 411 16.09 -44.69 19.62
CA VAL A 411 15.40 -43.98 20.70
C VAL A 411 14.67 -42.76 20.11
N PRO A 412 13.56 -42.29 20.73
CA PRO A 412 12.88 -41.08 20.29
C PRO A 412 13.85 -39.91 20.14
N THR A 413 13.95 -39.36 18.93
CA THR A 413 14.94 -38.33 18.61
C THR A 413 14.28 -37.19 17.82
N GLN A 414 14.58 -35.94 18.20
CA GLN A 414 14.06 -34.76 17.52
C GLN A 414 14.70 -34.60 16.13
N LEU A 415 13.86 -34.28 15.15
CA LEU A 415 14.26 -33.97 13.79
C LEU A 415 13.93 -32.51 13.45
N ARG A 416 14.88 -31.80 12.84
CA ARG A 416 14.60 -30.61 12.04
C ARG A 416 14.83 -30.98 10.58
N TYR A 417 13.89 -30.61 9.71
CA TYR A 417 13.98 -30.98 8.30
C TYR A 417 13.45 -29.88 7.38
N ALA A 418 14.27 -29.47 6.41
CA ALA A 418 13.88 -28.63 5.30
C ALA A 418 13.50 -29.50 4.09
N PHE A 419 12.27 -29.32 3.61
CA PHE A 419 11.77 -30.02 2.42
C PHE A 419 12.33 -29.39 1.13
N GLY A 420 12.33 -30.13 0.02
CA GLY A 420 12.92 -29.66 -1.24
C GLY A 420 11.95 -28.89 -2.16
N GLN A 421 10.63 -28.99 -1.92
CA GLN A 421 9.62 -28.39 -2.79
C GLN A 421 9.37 -26.92 -2.44
N THR A 422 9.42 -26.05 -3.45
CA THR A 422 9.09 -24.63 -3.34
C THR A 422 7.62 -24.46 -2.99
N GLN A 423 7.34 -23.72 -1.93
CA GLN A 423 6.00 -23.24 -1.60
C GLN A 423 5.77 -21.90 -2.27
N SER A 424 4.57 -21.69 -2.80
CA SER A 424 4.21 -20.43 -3.46
C SER A 424 2.80 -20.00 -3.10
N VAL A 425 2.54 -18.72 -3.35
CA VAL A 425 1.21 -18.11 -3.27
C VAL A 425 0.93 -17.42 -4.59
N ARG A 426 -0.18 -17.79 -5.23
CA ARG A 426 -0.75 -17.04 -6.35
C ARG A 426 -1.91 -16.21 -5.84
N THR A 427 -1.79 -14.89 -5.89
CA THR A 427 -2.87 -13.97 -5.53
C THR A 427 -3.52 -13.43 -6.79
N SER A 428 -4.84 -13.56 -6.87
CA SER A 428 -5.69 -12.94 -7.90
C SER A 428 -6.53 -11.87 -7.24
N ALA A 429 -6.30 -10.60 -7.58
CA ALA A 429 -7.05 -9.45 -7.10
C ALA A 429 -7.83 -8.82 -8.25
N ASN A 430 -9.14 -8.62 -8.06
CA ASN A 430 -10.00 -7.86 -8.96
C ASN A 430 -10.60 -6.69 -8.18
N PHE A 431 -10.40 -5.49 -8.70
CA PHE A 431 -11.02 -4.28 -8.20
C PHE A 431 -11.90 -3.70 -9.30
N TRP A 432 -13.11 -3.26 -8.98
CA TRP A 432 -13.90 -2.45 -9.88
C TRP A 432 -14.66 -1.34 -9.15
N ARG A 433 -14.96 -0.28 -9.88
CA ARG A 433 -15.74 0.86 -9.41
C ARG A 433 -16.65 1.38 -10.51
N ALA A 434 -17.88 1.69 -10.14
CA ALA A 434 -18.81 2.49 -10.92
C ALA A 434 -19.17 3.75 -10.12
N ALA A 435 -19.12 4.91 -10.75
CA ALA A 435 -19.51 6.16 -10.12
C ALA A 435 -20.25 7.07 -11.11
N THR A 436 -21.17 7.87 -10.60
CA THR A 436 -21.86 8.90 -11.39
C THR A 436 -22.25 10.06 -10.49
N GLY A 437 -22.43 11.23 -11.08
CA GLY A 437 -22.86 12.39 -10.33
C GLY A 437 -23.17 13.57 -11.22
N VAL A 438 -23.65 14.63 -10.57
CA VAL A 438 -23.96 15.91 -11.20
C VAL A 438 -23.30 17.01 -10.38
N LYS A 439 -22.70 17.97 -11.07
CA LYS A 439 -22.15 19.18 -10.49
C LYS A 439 -22.65 20.39 -11.26
N GLY A 440 -22.74 21.52 -10.60
CA GLY A 440 -23.16 22.74 -11.26
C GLY A 440 -22.88 23.98 -10.44
N THR A 441 -23.30 25.10 -11.00
CA THR A 441 -23.21 26.41 -10.40
C THR A 441 -24.56 27.12 -10.44
N PHE A 442 -24.86 27.93 -9.44
CA PHE A 442 -25.96 28.89 -9.50
C PHE A 442 -25.55 30.19 -8.81
N GLU A 443 -26.13 31.30 -9.23
CA GLU A 443 -25.86 32.60 -8.64
C GLU A 443 -27.00 33.03 -7.71
N THR A 444 -26.64 33.71 -6.63
CA THR A 444 -27.61 34.35 -5.73
C THR A 444 -27.36 35.86 -5.69
N PRO A 445 -28.41 36.71 -5.65
CA PRO A 445 -28.22 38.16 -5.65
C PRO A 445 -27.39 38.72 -4.50
N LYS A 446 -27.30 37.98 -3.37
CA LYS A 446 -26.63 38.44 -2.14
C LYS A 446 -25.34 37.68 -1.79
N ALA A 447 -25.18 36.43 -2.24
CA ALA A 447 -24.07 35.55 -1.86
C ALA A 447 -23.29 34.99 -3.07
N GLY A 448 -23.38 35.68 -4.21
CA GLY A 448 -22.60 35.41 -5.42
C GLY A 448 -22.79 34.01 -5.99
N ASP A 449 -21.73 33.49 -6.61
CA ASP A 449 -21.66 32.16 -7.23
C ASP A 449 -21.64 31.07 -6.14
N TRP A 450 -22.46 30.05 -6.33
CA TRP A 450 -22.46 28.81 -5.56
C TRP A 450 -22.08 27.66 -6.47
N ASP A 451 -21.14 26.82 -6.01
CA ASP A 451 -20.80 25.54 -6.59
C ASP A 451 -21.52 24.43 -5.81
N TRP A 452 -22.11 23.46 -6.50
CA TRP A 452 -22.67 22.27 -5.85
C TRP A 452 -22.29 21.00 -6.59
N SER A 453 -22.26 19.87 -5.86
CA SER A 453 -22.09 18.55 -6.47
C SER A 453 -22.82 17.48 -5.66
N VAL A 454 -23.31 16.46 -6.36
CA VAL A 454 -23.85 15.22 -5.78
C VAL A 454 -23.28 14.05 -6.57
N ALA A 455 -22.73 13.06 -5.89
CA ALA A 455 -22.17 11.88 -6.49
C ALA A 455 -22.56 10.61 -5.74
N TYR A 456 -22.73 9.53 -6.49
CA TYR A 456 -22.84 8.17 -5.98
C TYR A 456 -21.68 7.34 -6.52
N SER A 457 -21.11 6.48 -5.69
CA SER A 457 -20.14 5.48 -6.13
C SER A 457 -20.33 4.14 -5.45
N HIS A 458 -20.11 3.08 -6.20
CA HIS A 458 -19.95 1.72 -5.69
C HIS A 458 -18.58 1.21 -6.10
N SER A 459 -17.84 0.62 -5.16
CA SER A 459 -16.57 -0.04 -5.44
C SER A 459 -16.43 -1.34 -4.67
N GLN A 460 -15.72 -2.29 -5.26
CA GLN A 460 -15.51 -3.61 -4.68
C GLN A 460 -14.11 -4.13 -4.99
N SER A 461 -13.48 -4.72 -3.98
CA SER A 461 -12.23 -5.49 -4.10
C SER A 461 -12.52 -6.95 -3.76
N VAL A 462 -12.12 -7.87 -4.64
CA VAL A 462 -12.16 -9.33 -4.41
C VAL A 462 -10.74 -9.86 -4.57
N VAL A 463 -10.25 -10.56 -3.55
CA VAL A 463 -8.90 -11.12 -3.56
C VAL A 463 -8.96 -12.60 -3.20
N SER A 464 -8.34 -13.45 -4.01
CA SER A 464 -8.19 -14.88 -3.77
C SER A 464 -6.71 -15.26 -3.75
N ASN A 465 -6.28 -15.95 -2.69
CA ASN A 465 -4.93 -16.51 -2.58
C ASN A 465 -4.98 -18.02 -2.73
N ASN A 466 -4.19 -18.56 -3.65
CA ASN A 466 -3.99 -20.00 -3.81
C ASN A 466 -2.57 -20.37 -3.36
N PHE A 467 -2.49 -21.14 -2.29
CA PHE A 467 -1.25 -21.59 -1.66
C PHE A 467 -0.88 -22.96 -2.20
N SER A 468 0.27 -23.09 -2.86
CA SER A 468 0.73 -24.35 -3.47
C SER A 468 1.79 -25.05 -2.62
N ASN A 469 1.85 -26.38 -2.75
CA ASN A 469 2.83 -27.25 -2.10
C ASN A 469 2.85 -27.15 -0.56
N ARG A 470 1.68 -26.93 0.04
CA ARG A 470 1.51 -26.92 1.50
C ARG A 470 1.60 -28.35 2.04
N ILE A 471 2.27 -28.51 3.18
CA ILE A 471 2.51 -29.82 3.78
C ILE A 471 1.29 -30.23 4.60
N ARG A 472 0.74 -31.40 4.29
CA ARG A 472 -0.39 -31.99 5.01
C ARG A 472 0.06 -32.53 6.35
N ALA A 473 -0.54 -32.03 7.43
CA ALA A 473 -0.19 -32.35 8.80
C ALA A 473 -0.32 -33.86 9.09
N SER A 474 -1.46 -34.47 8.75
CA SER A 474 -1.71 -35.89 9.03
C SER A 474 -0.77 -36.84 8.27
N VAL A 475 -0.39 -36.47 7.04
CA VAL A 475 0.58 -37.25 6.25
C VAL A 475 1.97 -37.12 6.84
N LEU A 476 2.38 -35.90 7.21
CA LEU A 476 3.66 -35.66 7.88
C LEU A 476 3.77 -36.43 9.21
N GLU A 477 2.73 -36.39 10.04
CA GLU A 477 2.64 -37.16 11.29
C GLU A 477 2.81 -38.65 11.03
N ASN A 478 2.15 -39.19 10.00
CA ASN A 478 2.29 -40.60 9.62
C ASN A 478 3.73 -40.95 9.20
N LEU A 479 4.39 -40.11 8.41
CA LEU A 479 5.79 -40.33 8.00
C LEU A 479 6.74 -40.36 9.21
N ILE A 480 6.51 -39.49 10.18
CA ILE A 480 7.30 -39.40 11.42
C ILE A 480 7.07 -40.64 12.30
N GLN A 481 5.80 -41.04 12.50
CA GLN A 481 5.47 -42.12 13.43
C GLN A 481 5.72 -43.52 12.86
N ASN A 482 5.40 -43.75 11.59
CA ASN A 482 5.32 -45.10 11.01
C ASN A 482 6.42 -45.41 9.97
N GLY A 483 7.24 -44.44 9.56
CA GLY A 483 8.41 -44.70 8.71
C GLY A 483 8.13 -44.91 7.22
N GLY A 484 7.46 -43.97 6.56
CA GLY A 484 7.22 -43.99 5.11
C GLY A 484 8.24 -43.24 4.26
N PHE A 485 9.15 -42.49 4.88
CA PHE A 485 10.14 -41.66 4.21
C PHE A 485 11.45 -41.65 4.99
N ASP A 486 12.55 -41.90 4.29
CA ASP A 486 13.90 -41.78 4.84
C ASP A 486 14.36 -40.33 4.73
N PHE A 487 14.30 -39.61 5.85
CA PHE A 487 14.73 -38.21 5.94
C PHE A 487 16.26 -38.04 5.75
N ALA A 488 17.06 -39.07 6.03
CA ALA A 488 18.50 -39.01 5.85
C ALA A 488 18.90 -39.34 4.41
N ASN A 489 18.20 -40.29 3.79
CA ASN A 489 18.41 -40.65 2.39
C ASN A 489 17.09 -40.66 1.59
N PRO A 490 16.57 -39.48 1.18
CA PRO A 490 15.32 -39.40 0.41
C PRO A 490 15.29 -40.26 -0.85
N SER A 491 16.46 -40.55 -1.44
CA SER A 491 16.58 -41.40 -2.63
C SER A 491 16.24 -42.87 -2.38
N ALA A 492 16.32 -43.34 -1.13
CA ALA A 492 15.90 -44.68 -0.73
C ALA A 492 14.37 -44.84 -0.70
N THR A 493 13.63 -43.74 -0.55
CA THR A 493 12.17 -43.70 -0.53
C THR A 493 11.62 -42.69 -1.54
N PRO A 494 11.80 -42.91 -2.86
CA PRO A 494 11.48 -41.92 -3.89
C PRO A 494 9.99 -41.53 -3.94
N ASN A 495 9.10 -42.43 -3.49
CA ASN A 495 7.66 -42.20 -3.39
C ASN A 495 7.20 -41.84 -1.97
N GLY A 496 8.11 -41.69 -1.00
CA GLY A 496 7.78 -41.52 0.41
C GLY A 496 7.09 -40.18 0.73
N LEU A 497 7.12 -39.20 -0.17
CA LEU A 497 6.41 -37.93 -0.03
C LEU A 497 5.07 -37.89 -0.77
N ASN A 498 4.61 -39.01 -1.35
CA ASN A 498 3.33 -39.05 -2.07
C ASN A 498 2.17 -38.64 -1.16
N GLY A 499 1.38 -37.67 -1.63
CA GLY A 499 0.26 -37.12 -0.87
C GLY A 499 0.65 -36.13 0.23
N LEU A 500 1.93 -35.89 0.51
CA LEU A 500 2.37 -34.93 1.52
C LEU A 500 1.98 -33.49 1.13
N TYR A 501 2.09 -33.15 -0.15
CA TYR A 501 1.82 -31.80 -0.63
C TYR A 501 0.38 -31.65 -1.10
N GLY A 502 -0.20 -30.47 -0.84
CA GLY A 502 -1.51 -30.07 -1.35
C GLY A 502 -1.62 -28.56 -1.47
N ASN A 503 -2.82 -28.10 -1.83
CA ASN A 503 -3.12 -26.68 -2.03
C ASN A 503 -4.16 -26.20 -1.02
N ALA A 504 -3.98 -24.98 -0.52
CA ALA A 504 -4.95 -24.27 0.32
C ALA A 504 -5.43 -23.00 -0.38
N GLU A 505 -6.60 -22.49 0.00
CA GLU A 505 -7.18 -21.30 -0.63
C GLU A 505 -7.81 -20.38 0.41
N THR A 506 -7.64 -19.06 0.26
CA THR A 506 -8.38 -18.04 1.03
C THR A 506 -9.00 -17.02 0.09
N GLN A 507 -10.16 -16.47 0.46
CA GLN A 507 -10.80 -15.39 -0.29
C GLN A 507 -11.28 -14.29 0.66
N ALA A 508 -11.11 -13.05 0.22
CA ALA A 508 -11.65 -11.87 0.88
C ALA A 508 -12.40 -10.98 -0.12
N ILE A 509 -13.40 -10.27 0.39
CA ILE A 509 -14.23 -9.31 -0.35
C ILE A 509 -14.41 -8.06 0.52
N THR A 510 -14.20 -6.88 -0.06
CA THR A 510 -14.61 -5.62 0.55
C THR A 510 -15.45 -4.80 -0.43
N LYS A 511 -16.50 -4.15 0.08
CA LYS A 511 -17.39 -3.27 -0.69
C LYS A 511 -17.56 -1.93 -0.01
N LEU A 512 -17.69 -0.89 -0.82
CA LEU A 512 -17.97 0.46 -0.39
C LEU A 512 -18.99 1.11 -1.32
N ASP A 513 -20.11 1.53 -0.75
CA ASP A 513 -21.07 2.43 -1.37
C ASP A 513 -20.93 3.82 -0.74
N THR A 514 -20.88 4.87 -1.55
CA THR A 514 -20.82 6.25 -1.08
C THR A 514 -21.85 7.12 -1.79
N VAL A 515 -22.48 8.01 -1.02
CA VAL A 515 -23.23 9.16 -1.53
C VAL A 515 -22.62 10.40 -0.92
N ASP A 516 -22.16 11.31 -1.77
CA ASP A 516 -21.51 12.56 -1.38
C ASP A 516 -22.29 13.74 -1.95
N ALA A 517 -22.52 14.77 -1.13
CA ALA A 517 -23.13 16.02 -1.54
C ALA A 517 -22.36 17.21 -0.97
N THR A 518 -22.06 18.20 -1.82
CA THR A 518 -21.34 19.41 -1.43
C THR A 518 -22.02 20.66 -1.97
N LEU A 519 -21.90 21.76 -1.23
CA LEU A 519 -22.37 23.08 -1.61
C LEU A 519 -21.40 24.13 -1.06
N ALA A 520 -20.88 25.02 -1.90
CA ALA A 520 -19.90 26.01 -1.48
C ALA A 520 -20.06 27.35 -2.20
N THR A 521 -19.69 28.44 -1.53
CA THR A 521 -19.52 29.78 -2.11
C THR A 521 -18.23 30.41 -1.57
N PRO A 522 -17.39 31.03 -2.42
CA PRO A 522 -16.25 31.82 -1.96
C PRO A 522 -16.65 33.21 -1.45
N ASN A 523 -17.92 33.61 -1.58
CA ASN A 523 -18.40 34.94 -1.20
C ASN A 523 -19.83 34.89 -0.63
N LEU A 524 -19.96 34.31 0.56
CA LEU A 524 -21.22 34.34 1.31
C LEU A 524 -21.63 35.78 1.65
N PHE A 525 -20.66 36.59 2.07
CA PHE A 525 -20.78 38.04 2.25
C PHE A 525 -19.38 38.68 2.26
N THR A 526 -19.32 40.00 2.07
CA THR A 526 -18.06 40.75 1.99
C THR A 526 -17.80 41.56 3.27
N LEU A 527 -16.61 41.42 3.83
CA LEU A 527 -16.04 42.30 4.85
C LEU A 527 -15.11 43.34 4.20
N PRO A 528 -14.78 44.46 4.87
CA PRO A 528 -13.77 45.42 4.38
C PRO A 528 -12.39 44.78 4.10
N THR A 529 -12.14 43.63 4.71
CA THR A 529 -10.91 42.84 4.64
C THR A 529 -10.93 41.76 3.57
N GLY A 530 -12.09 41.42 3.01
CA GLY A 530 -12.26 40.42 1.95
C GLY A 530 -13.59 39.66 2.02
N ASN A 531 -13.79 38.70 1.12
CA ASN A 531 -14.98 37.86 1.10
C ASN A 531 -14.90 36.72 2.13
N VAL A 532 -16.01 36.49 2.84
CA VAL A 532 -16.18 35.31 3.70
C VAL A 532 -16.71 34.17 2.87
N GLY A 533 -16.02 33.04 2.85
CA GLY A 533 -16.43 31.82 2.15
C GLY A 533 -17.15 30.84 3.07
N LEU A 534 -18.05 30.04 2.50
CA LEU A 534 -18.75 28.95 3.19
C LEU A 534 -18.77 27.70 2.31
N GLY A 535 -18.41 26.56 2.88
CA GLY A 535 -18.59 25.24 2.30
C GLY A 535 -19.40 24.36 3.25
N LEU A 536 -20.30 23.56 2.70
CA LEU A 536 -21.13 22.57 3.39
C LEU A 536 -21.00 21.24 2.64
N GLY A 537 -21.08 20.14 3.38
CA GLY A 537 -21.22 18.84 2.76
C GLY A 537 -21.84 17.79 3.67
N ALA A 538 -22.32 16.75 3.03
CA ALA A 538 -22.89 15.57 3.65
C ALA A 538 -22.36 14.32 2.94
N GLN A 539 -22.22 13.23 3.68
CA GLN A 539 -21.78 11.96 3.16
C GLN A 539 -22.53 10.82 3.84
N PHE A 540 -22.96 9.84 3.06
CA PHE A 540 -23.44 8.56 3.55
C PHE A 540 -22.59 7.44 2.95
N ARG A 541 -22.20 6.46 3.77
CA ARG A 541 -21.42 5.30 3.34
C ARG A 541 -21.98 4.01 3.90
N HIS A 542 -21.94 2.97 3.08
CA HIS A 542 -22.09 1.59 3.52
C HIS A 542 -20.79 0.83 3.24
N GLU A 543 -20.25 0.20 4.27
CA GLU A 543 -18.99 -0.55 4.22
C GLU A 543 -19.27 -1.99 4.62
N SER A 544 -18.75 -2.96 3.85
CA SER A 544 -18.80 -4.38 4.23
C SER A 544 -17.49 -5.08 3.91
N GLN A 545 -17.07 -6.00 4.78
CA GLN A 545 -15.86 -6.79 4.64
C GLN A 545 -16.14 -8.24 5.04
N TYR A 546 -15.66 -9.14 4.18
CA TYR A 546 -15.68 -10.58 4.40
C TYR A 546 -14.28 -11.14 4.15
N ILE A 547 -13.75 -11.90 5.11
CA ILE A 547 -12.54 -12.71 4.96
C ILE A 547 -12.91 -14.13 5.37
N GLY A 548 -12.78 -15.07 4.43
CA GLY A 548 -13.04 -16.47 4.68
C GLY A 548 -11.89 -17.15 5.42
N THR A 549 -12.20 -18.11 6.30
CA THR A 549 -11.24 -18.89 7.11
C THR A 549 -10.25 -19.73 6.28
N GLY A 550 -10.54 -19.94 4.99
CA GLY A 550 -9.69 -20.64 4.03
C GLY A 550 -9.86 -22.16 4.00
N LEU A 551 -9.96 -22.72 2.78
CA LEU A 551 -10.06 -24.16 2.54
C LEU A 551 -8.72 -24.84 2.85
N GLY A 552 -8.76 -25.93 3.61
CA GLY A 552 -7.58 -26.67 4.05
C GLY A 552 -6.86 -26.09 5.28
N TRP A 553 -7.11 -24.83 5.61
CA TRP A 553 -6.65 -24.22 6.86
C TRP A 553 -7.61 -24.52 8.00
N ALA A 554 -8.90 -24.24 7.79
CA ALA A 554 -9.93 -24.36 8.81
C ALA A 554 -10.27 -25.81 9.23
N ASP A 555 -9.78 -26.82 8.52
CA ASP A 555 -9.95 -28.24 8.85
C ASP A 555 -8.67 -28.87 9.43
N GLY A 556 -7.59 -28.10 9.61
CA GLY A 556 -6.32 -28.61 10.13
C GLY A 556 -5.54 -29.47 9.15
N THR A 557 -5.86 -29.42 7.84
CA THR A 557 -5.18 -30.24 6.83
C THR A 557 -3.71 -29.87 6.69
N PHE A 558 -3.36 -28.58 6.75
CA PHE A 558 -2.00 -28.10 6.47
C PHE A 558 -1.31 -27.48 7.68
N ILE A 559 0.01 -27.69 7.77
CA ILE A 559 0.85 -27.03 8.78
C ILE A 559 1.04 -25.54 8.48
N ALA A 560 1.40 -24.77 9.53
CA ALA A 560 1.59 -23.32 9.50
C ALA A 560 0.34 -22.58 9.00
N PRO A 561 -0.79 -22.68 9.73
CA PRO A 561 -2.04 -22.04 9.31
C PRO A 561 -1.88 -20.53 9.22
N ALA A 562 -2.22 -19.98 8.05
CA ALA A 562 -2.37 -18.54 7.84
C ALA A 562 -3.87 -18.23 7.77
N MET A 563 -4.47 -18.00 8.93
CA MET A 563 -5.92 -17.86 9.06
C MET A 563 -6.30 -16.48 9.56
N GLN A 564 -7.24 -15.87 8.85
CA GLN A 564 -7.98 -14.70 9.28
C GLN A 564 -9.44 -14.89 8.93
N SER A 565 -10.36 -14.49 9.81
CA SER A 565 -11.78 -14.45 9.50
C SER A 565 -12.39 -13.12 9.92
N VAL A 566 -13.24 -12.59 9.03
CA VAL A 566 -13.96 -11.33 9.24
C VAL A 566 -15.32 -11.44 8.56
N ASN A 567 -16.36 -10.98 9.23
CA ASN A 567 -17.66 -10.76 8.62
C ASN A 567 -18.27 -9.54 9.29
N GLY A 568 -18.15 -8.39 8.63
CA GLY A 568 -18.48 -7.10 9.19
C GLY A 568 -19.16 -6.20 8.19
N GLN A 569 -20.04 -5.35 8.68
CA GLN A 569 -20.62 -4.26 7.91
C GLN A 569 -20.96 -3.08 8.82
N ARG A 570 -20.95 -1.87 8.27
CA ARG A 570 -21.37 -0.66 8.99
C ARG A 570 -21.91 0.40 8.05
N ASN A 571 -22.74 1.26 8.62
CA ASN A 571 -23.22 2.48 7.96
C ASN A 571 -22.56 3.69 8.64
N VAL A 572 -22.18 4.67 7.83
CA VAL A 572 -21.58 5.93 8.29
C VAL A 572 -22.33 7.09 7.67
N ALA A 573 -22.87 7.98 8.51
CA ALA A 573 -23.46 9.24 8.07
C ALA A 573 -22.61 10.40 8.59
N ALA A 574 -22.37 11.41 7.76
CA ALA A 574 -21.57 12.55 8.15
C ALA A 574 -22.10 13.86 7.59
N ILE A 575 -21.90 14.93 8.36
CA ILE A 575 -22.12 16.31 7.95
C ILE A 575 -20.88 17.13 8.29
N TYR A 576 -20.53 18.06 7.43
CA TYR A 576 -19.32 18.86 7.59
C TYR A 576 -19.43 20.23 6.94
N TYR A 577 -18.59 21.15 7.40
CA TYR A 577 -18.57 22.53 6.92
C TYR A 577 -17.18 23.13 7.00
N GLN A 578 -16.98 24.21 6.25
CA GLN A 578 -15.81 25.08 6.27
C GLN A 578 -16.25 26.53 6.15
N ILE A 579 -15.65 27.43 6.93
CA ILE A 579 -15.85 28.87 6.85
C ILE A 579 -14.47 29.53 6.77
N ASP A 580 -14.27 30.34 5.74
CA ASP A 580 -13.04 31.09 5.53
C ASP A 580 -13.31 32.58 5.77
N VAL A 581 -12.66 33.17 6.77
CA VAL A 581 -12.84 34.56 7.22
C VAL A 581 -11.55 35.34 6.99
N PRO A 582 -11.52 36.33 6.08
CA PRO A 582 -10.38 37.22 5.93
C PRO A 582 -10.34 38.21 7.09
N ILE A 583 -9.52 37.94 8.10
CA ILE A 583 -9.34 38.82 9.27
C ILE A 583 -8.63 40.11 8.84
N LEU A 584 -7.65 40.00 7.94
CA LEU A 584 -6.99 41.11 7.26
C LEU A 584 -6.90 40.78 5.77
N LYS A 585 -6.58 41.76 4.91
CA LYS A 585 -6.45 41.56 3.45
C LYS A 585 -5.46 40.45 3.05
N ASN A 586 -4.50 40.15 3.93
CA ASN A 586 -3.46 39.15 3.75
C ASN A 586 -3.49 38.06 4.84
N LEU A 587 -4.47 38.07 5.76
CA LEU A 587 -4.59 37.09 6.84
C LEU A 587 -5.99 36.48 6.82
N THR A 588 -6.07 35.21 6.47
CA THR A 588 -7.32 34.45 6.44
C THR A 588 -7.32 33.41 7.55
N PHE A 589 -8.39 33.38 8.32
CA PHE A 589 -8.69 32.31 9.26
C PHE A 589 -9.68 31.36 8.63
N SER A 590 -9.40 30.06 8.72
CA SER A 590 -10.32 29.01 8.28
C SER A 590 -10.71 28.16 9.48
N GLN A 591 -12.00 27.97 9.64
CA GLN A 591 -12.57 27.05 10.61
C GLN A 591 -13.34 25.98 9.84
N SER A 592 -13.11 24.71 10.17
CA SER A 592 -13.92 23.62 9.64
C SER A 592 -14.27 22.61 10.72
N GLY A 593 -15.33 21.86 10.49
CA GLY A 593 -15.78 20.83 11.42
C GLY A 593 -16.55 19.74 10.71
N ARG A 594 -16.41 18.51 11.19
CA ARG A 594 -17.13 17.34 10.70
C ARG A 594 -17.66 16.51 11.85
N TYR A 595 -18.90 16.07 11.73
CA TYR A 595 -19.50 15.08 12.61
C TYR A 595 -19.79 13.81 11.81
N ASP A 596 -19.22 12.68 12.24
CA ASP A 596 -19.51 11.35 11.69
C ASP A 596 -20.27 10.52 12.73
N HIS A 597 -21.28 9.77 12.30
CA HIS A 597 -22.01 8.79 13.11
C HIS A 597 -21.91 7.41 12.46
N TYR A 598 -21.30 6.49 13.18
CA TYR A 598 -21.11 5.09 12.80
C TYR A 598 -22.14 4.21 13.50
N SER A 599 -22.64 3.20 12.79
CA SER A 599 -23.62 2.25 13.34
C SER A 599 -23.05 1.31 14.42
N ASP A 600 -21.73 1.19 14.54
CA ASP A 600 -21.05 0.24 15.43
C ASP A 600 -20.46 0.87 16.69
N PHE A 601 -19.76 2.01 16.61
CA PHE A 601 -19.18 2.69 17.79
C PHE A 601 -19.78 4.06 18.12
N GLY A 602 -20.66 4.62 17.26
CA GLY A 602 -21.36 5.88 17.51
C GLY A 602 -20.73 7.13 16.88
N GLY A 603 -20.80 8.27 17.59
CA GLY A 603 -20.52 9.61 17.04
C GLY A 603 -19.12 10.16 17.33
N ALA A 604 -18.55 10.89 16.37
CA ALA A 604 -17.27 11.61 16.54
C ALA A 604 -17.26 12.98 15.84
N PHE A 605 -16.80 14.01 16.56
CA PHE A 605 -16.63 15.37 16.03
C PHE A 605 -15.15 15.71 15.82
N SER A 606 -14.83 16.29 14.66
CA SER A 606 -13.48 16.62 14.21
C SER A 606 -13.38 18.09 13.79
N PRO A 607 -13.01 19.00 14.70
CA PRO A 607 -12.78 20.41 14.39
C PRO A 607 -11.36 20.68 13.86
N ARG A 608 -11.24 21.71 13.02
CA ARG A 608 -9.98 22.25 12.53
C ARG A 608 -10.01 23.78 12.54
N PHE A 609 -8.87 24.35 12.94
CA PHE A 609 -8.60 25.78 12.94
C PHE A 609 -7.31 26.02 12.18
N ALA A 610 -7.31 26.95 11.23
CA ALA A 610 -6.13 27.26 10.44
C ALA A 610 -6.01 28.77 10.19
N LEU A 611 -4.78 29.25 10.11
CA LEU A 611 -4.42 30.60 9.70
C LEU A 611 -3.55 30.53 8.45
N ARG A 612 -3.79 31.44 7.51
CA ARG A 612 -2.96 31.65 6.33
C ARG A 612 -2.60 33.12 6.25
N PHE A 613 -1.32 33.43 6.20
CA PHE A 613 -0.80 34.78 6.12
C PHE A 613 0.10 34.95 4.90
N GLN A 614 -0.27 35.85 3.99
CA GLN A 614 0.47 36.15 2.76
C GLN A 614 0.80 37.66 2.69
N PRO A 615 1.78 38.14 3.46
CA PRO A 615 2.10 39.57 3.54
C PRO A 615 2.57 40.16 2.21
N VAL A 616 3.24 39.33 1.40
CA VAL A 616 3.72 39.65 0.05
C VAL A 616 3.44 38.45 -0.86
N ARG A 617 3.45 38.63 -2.17
CA ARG A 617 3.05 37.57 -3.12
C ARG A 617 4.00 36.37 -3.07
N GLU A 618 5.26 36.65 -2.75
CA GLU A 618 6.38 35.72 -2.72
C GLU A 618 6.40 34.87 -1.44
N PHE A 619 5.70 35.25 -0.37
CA PHE A 619 5.78 34.56 0.92
C PHE A 619 4.39 34.28 1.48
N THR A 620 4.09 33.01 1.72
CA THR A 620 2.89 32.55 2.44
C THR A 620 3.32 31.70 3.61
N THR A 621 2.79 31.97 4.80
CA THR A 621 2.93 31.08 5.96
C THR A 621 1.56 30.64 6.45
N TYR A 622 1.50 29.48 7.06
CA TYR A 622 0.28 28.90 7.57
C TYR A 622 0.55 28.13 8.85
N ALA A 623 -0.49 28.06 9.67
CA ALA A 623 -0.51 27.26 10.88
C ALA A 623 -1.88 26.61 11.01
N SER A 624 -1.93 25.36 11.45
CA SER A 624 -3.19 24.66 11.69
C SER A 624 -3.14 23.77 12.93
N TYR A 625 -4.31 23.64 13.54
CA TYR A 625 -4.61 22.72 14.62
C TYR A 625 -5.87 21.94 14.26
N THR A 626 -5.77 20.61 14.28
CA THR A 626 -6.88 19.71 13.95
C THR A 626 -7.04 18.67 15.04
N ARG A 627 -8.27 18.46 15.51
CA ARG A 627 -8.65 17.26 16.25
C ARG A 627 -9.36 16.30 15.31
N GLY A 628 -9.05 15.02 15.43
CA GLY A 628 -9.64 13.98 14.61
C GLY A 628 -9.89 12.69 15.38
N PHE A 629 -10.27 11.65 14.63
CA PHE A 629 -10.44 10.31 15.14
C PHE A 629 -10.13 9.27 14.07
N ARG A 630 -9.88 8.04 14.50
CA ARG A 630 -9.95 6.85 13.65
C ARG A 630 -11.02 5.92 14.22
N ALA A 631 -11.94 5.50 13.38
CA ALA A 631 -12.87 4.43 13.71
C ALA A 631 -12.12 3.09 13.80
N PRO A 632 -12.43 2.20 14.75
CA PRO A 632 -11.98 0.82 14.69
C PRO A 632 -12.27 0.21 13.31
N THR A 633 -11.37 -0.62 12.78
CA THR A 633 -11.62 -1.32 11.52
C THR A 633 -12.67 -2.43 11.73
N LEU A 634 -13.27 -2.91 10.65
CA LEU A 634 -14.18 -4.06 10.74
C LEU A 634 -13.46 -5.31 11.25
N ILE A 635 -12.13 -5.40 11.13
CA ILE A 635 -11.36 -6.49 11.72
C ILE A 635 -11.23 -6.29 13.23
N GLU A 636 -10.94 -5.08 13.69
CA GLU A 636 -10.78 -4.77 15.10
C GLU A 636 -12.09 -4.91 15.89
N ASN A 637 -13.24 -4.60 15.28
CA ASN A 637 -14.53 -4.41 15.97
C ASN A 637 -15.61 -5.49 15.67
N THR A 638 -15.26 -6.60 15.02
CA THR A 638 -16.20 -7.71 14.74
C THR A 638 -15.79 -8.99 15.46
N SER A 639 -16.51 -10.10 15.25
CA SER A 639 -16.09 -11.43 15.72
C SER A 639 -14.97 -12.00 14.85
N SER A 640 -13.87 -11.25 14.70
CA SER A 640 -12.71 -11.64 13.90
C SER A 640 -11.75 -12.51 14.70
N ARG A 641 -10.99 -13.34 13.99
CA ARG A 641 -9.83 -14.06 14.54
C ARG A 641 -8.69 -14.02 13.55
N THR A 642 -7.50 -13.69 14.03
CA THR A 642 -6.23 -13.78 13.29
C THR A 642 -5.28 -14.69 14.06
N PHE A 643 -4.67 -15.63 13.35
CA PHE A 643 -3.71 -16.59 13.92
C PHE A 643 -2.28 -16.18 13.56
N GLY A 644 -1.39 -16.23 14.54
CA GLY A 644 0.01 -15.82 14.40
C GLY A 644 0.91 -16.50 15.42
N THR A 645 2.23 -16.43 15.23
CA THR A 645 3.21 -16.99 16.19
C THR A 645 4.18 -15.92 16.62
N GLN A 646 4.51 -15.92 17.91
CA GLN A 646 5.53 -15.05 18.49
C GLN A 646 6.43 -15.83 19.45
N GLY A 647 7.68 -15.42 19.56
CA GLY A 647 8.62 -16.03 20.50
C GLY A 647 8.45 -15.47 21.90
N VAL A 648 8.31 -16.34 22.90
CA VAL A 648 8.13 -15.97 24.30
C VAL A 648 8.96 -16.86 25.22
N ILE A 649 9.28 -16.34 26.40
CA ILE A 649 9.89 -17.08 27.49
C ILE A 649 8.79 -17.43 28.50
N ASP A 650 8.57 -18.71 28.76
CA ASP A 650 7.55 -19.16 29.73
C ASP A 650 8.21 -19.67 31.02
N SER A 651 8.22 -18.85 32.07
CA SER A 651 8.71 -19.25 33.39
C SER A 651 7.81 -20.27 34.10
N HIS A 652 6.58 -20.47 33.61
CA HIS A 652 5.58 -21.34 34.21
C HIS A 652 5.46 -22.70 33.49
N ASP A 653 6.26 -22.96 32.45
CA ASP A 653 6.34 -24.30 31.84
C ASP A 653 6.96 -25.28 32.85
N PRO A 654 6.22 -26.32 33.31
CA PRO A 654 6.74 -27.27 34.30
C PRO A 654 7.84 -28.17 33.75
N ASN A 655 7.97 -28.28 32.42
CA ASN A 655 8.94 -29.17 31.78
C ASN A 655 10.24 -28.43 31.42
N ASN A 656 10.16 -27.15 31.04
CA ASN A 656 11.31 -26.33 30.65
C ASN A 656 11.14 -24.87 31.10
N PRO A 657 11.14 -24.59 32.41
CA PRO A 657 10.89 -23.25 32.92
C PRO A 657 11.95 -22.26 32.41
N GLY A 658 11.49 -21.15 31.83
CA GLY A 658 12.35 -20.09 31.30
C GLY A 658 12.95 -20.39 29.92
N ALA A 659 12.48 -21.43 29.22
CA ALA A 659 12.87 -21.67 27.83
C ALA A 659 12.16 -20.70 26.88
N TYR A 660 12.90 -20.24 25.87
CA TYR A 660 12.34 -19.49 24.74
C TYR A 660 11.63 -20.45 23.78
N ASN A 661 10.34 -20.23 23.57
CA ASN A 661 9.47 -21.04 22.72
C ASN A 661 8.66 -20.14 21.78
N LEU A 662 8.50 -20.57 20.52
CA LEU A 662 7.50 -19.99 19.63
C LEU A 662 6.12 -20.44 20.12
N THR A 663 5.28 -19.47 20.49
CA THR A 663 3.94 -19.66 21.02
C THR A 663 2.93 -19.06 20.06
N GLU A 664 1.81 -19.76 19.87
CA GLU A 664 0.70 -19.25 19.07
C GLU A 664 -0.01 -18.11 19.81
N GLU A 665 -0.34 -17.08 19.06
CA GLU A 665 -1.27 -16.04 19.47
C GLU A 665 -2.52 -16.04 18.60
N ILE A 666 -3.67 -15.83 19.23
CA ILE A 666 -4.94 -15.61 18.59
C ILE A 666 -5.35 -14.17 18.87
N GLN A 667 -5.27 -13.33 17.85
CA GLN A 667 -5.79 -11.97 17.94
C GLN A 667 -7.29 -11.99 17.66
N ALA A 668 -8.07 -11.32 18.51
CA ALA A 668 -9.53 -11.37 18.44
C ALA A 668 -10.14 -9.97 18.41
N GLY A 669 -11.16 -9.79 17.57
CA GLY A 669 -11.95 -8.57 17.54
C GLY A 669 -12.67 -8.28 18.86
N ASN A 670 -12.87 -7.00 19.15
CA ASN A 670 -13.46 -6.51 20.39
C ASN A 670 -14.51 -5.42 20.08
N GLN A 671 -15.77 -5.72 20.38
CA GLN A 671 -16.91 -4.83 20.12
C GLN A 671 -17.00 -3.61 21.05
N ASN A 672 -16.16 -3.56 22.09
CA ASN A 672 -16.15 -2.47 23.07
C ASN A 672 -15.09 -1.40 22.79
N LEU A 673 -14.40 -1.47 21.64
CA LEU A 673 -13.37 -0.53 21.26
C LEU A 673 -13.92 0.88 21.14
N GLN A 674 -13.17 1.83 21.71
CA GLN A 674 -13.39 3.25 21.48
C GLN A 674 -12.60 3.71 20.26
N PRO A 675 -13.03 4.78 19.56
CA PRO A 675 -12.25 5.36 18.49
C PRO A 675 -10.94 5.95 19.02
N GLU A 676 -9.88 5.86 18.22
CA GLU A 676 -8.64 6.59 18.47
C GLU A 676 -8.92 8.09 18.32
N ARG A 677 -8.24 8.93 19.11
CA ARG A 677 -8.39 10.39 19.04
C ARG A 677 -7.08 11.02 18.65
N THR A 678 -7.11 12.00 17.77
CA THR A 678 -5.88 12.61 17.25
C THR A 678 -5.84 14.11 17.47
N LYS A 679 -4.62 14.61 17.69
CA LYS A 679 -4.28 16.04 17.72
C LYS A 679 -3.16 16.26 16.73
N ASN A 680 -3.40 17.11 15.74
CA ASN A 680 -2.44 17.44 14.69
C ASN A 680 -2.10 18.92 14.76
N TYR A 681 -0.82 19.23 14.75
CA TYR A 681 -0.26 20.56 14.62
C TYR A 681 0.57 20.62 13.36
N ASN A 682 0.41 21.69 12.58
CA ASN A 682 1.26 21.95 11.42
C ASN A 682 1.55 23.44 11.32
N ILE A 683 2.82 23.78 11.11
CA ILE A 683 3.30 25.14 10.91
C ILE A 683 4.25 25.10 9.73
N GLY A 684 4.00 25.93 8.71
CA GLY A 684 4.81 25.91 7.51
C GLY A 684 4.85 27.25 6.78
N PHE A 685 5.71 27.30 5.77
CA PHE A 685 5.76 28.40 4.82
C PHE A 685 6.10 27.94 3.42
N GLN A 686 5.73 28.78 2.45
CA GLN A 686 6.13 28.73 1.07
C GLN A 686 6.74 30.08 0.69
N LEU A 687 7.97 30.05 0.18
CA LEU A 687 8.72 31.20 -0.30
C LEU A 687 9.05 30.99 -1.78
N SER A 688 8.52 31.87 -2.63
CA SER A 688 8.76 31.90 -4.07
C SER A 688 9.34 33.27 -4.46
N PRO A 689 10.63 33.53 -4.18
CA PRO A 689 11.24 34.86 -4.35
C PRO A 689 11.37 35.25 -5.82
N THR A 690 11.33 34.27 -6.73
CA THR A 690 11.27 34.47 -8.17
C THR A 690 10.28 33.48 -8.78
N ARG A 691 9.93 33.64 -10.07
CA ARG A 691 9.07 32.68 -10.78
C ARG A 691 9.73 31.31 -11.02
N THR A 692 11.03 31.19 -10.78
CA THR A 692 11.80 29.96 -10.99
C THR A 692 12.32 29.37 -9.69
N THR A 693 12.02 29.97 -8.54
CA THR A 693 12.48 29.52 -7.23
C THR A 693 11.27 29.26 -6.34
N ASP A 694 11.18 28.07 -5.77
CA ASP A 694 10.18 27.70 -4.77
C ASP A 694 10.89 27.01 -3.60
N ILE A 695 10.61 27.43 -2.38
CA ILE A 695 11.16 26.87 -1.13
C ILE A 695 9.98 26.65 -0.18
N GLY A 696 9.80 25.42 0.28
CA GLY A 696 8.79 25.08 1.27
C GLY A 696 9.41 24.45 2.50
N PHE A 697 8.81 24.70 3.66
CA PHE A 697 9.17 24.10 4.93
C PHE A 697 7.91 23.87 5.75
N ASP A 698 7.85 22.71 6.40
CA ASP A 698 6.78 22.30 7.28
C ASP A 698 7.35 21.64 8.53
N TRP A 699 6.84 22.03 9.68
CA TRP A 699 6.92 21.26 10.91
C TRP A 699 5.56 20.64 11.18
N TYR A 700 5.55 19.35 11.52
CA TYR A 700 4.34 18.63 11.92
C TYR A 700 4.51 17.99 13.29
N LYS A 701 3.40 17.86 14.01
CA LYS A 701 3.28 17.00 15.19
C LYS A 701 1.92 16.33 15.21
N ILE A 702 1.92 15.00 15.33
CA ILE A 702 0.73 14.17 15.42
C ILE A 702 0.80 13.40 16.73
N HIS A 703 -0.26 13.51 17.51
CA HIS A 703 -0.47 12.72 18.72
C HIS A 703 -1.75 11.91 18.56
N VAL A 704 -1.66 10.60 18.81
CA VAL A 704 -2.76 9.64 18.75
C VAL A 704 -2.98 9.10 20.15
N ASP A 705 -4.14 9.37 20.73
CA ASP A 705 -4.64 8.79 21.98
C ASP A 705 -5.45 7.52 21.66
N ASN A 706 -5.46 6.55 22.59
CA ASN A 706 -6.26 5.31 22.53
C ASN A 706 -5.92 4.38 21.36
N VAL A 707 -4.66 4.39 20.90
CA VAL A 707 -4.15 3.55 19.80
C VAL A 707 -4.69 2.12 19.93
N ILE A 708 -5.31 1.57 18.89
CA ILE A 708 -5.86 0.23 18.94
C ILE A 708 -4.77 -0.77 18.55
N GLY A 709 -4.58 -1.77 19.40
CA GLY A 709 -3.64 -2.86 19.19
C GLY A 709 -3.86 -3.98 20.20
N THR A 710 -2.87 -4.86 20.31
CA THR A 710 -2.86 -5.96 21.28
C THR A 710 -1.84 -5.69 22.39
N ASP A 711 -1.96 -6.43 23.50
CA ASP A 711 -0.89 -6.46 24.49
C ASP A 711 0.37 -7.12 23.95
N ASP A 712 1.51 -6.73 24.52
CA ASP A 712 2.77 -7.45 24.37
C ASP A 712 2.60 -8.91 24.87
N VAL A 713 2.88 -9.87 23.99
CA VAL A 713 2.63 -11.29 24.27
C VAL A 713 3.47 -11.78 25.46
N GLN A 714 4.69 -11.27 25.65
CA GLN A 714 5.58 -11.68 26.73
C GLN A 714 5.00 -11.25 28.08
N ALA A 715 4.54 -10.00 28.19
CA ALA A 715 3.88 -9.50 29.39
C ALA A 715 2.63 -10.32 29.77
N VAL A 716 1.90 -10.85 28.78
CA VAL A 716 0.70 -11.68 29.00
C VAL A 716 1.07 -13.07 29.48
N VAL A 717 2.12 -13.65 28.91
CA VAL A 717 2.66 -14.95 29.32
C VAL A 717 3.20 -14.88 30.76
N ASP A 718 3.91 -13.82 31.10
CA ASP A 718 4.44 -13.58 32.45
C ASP A 718 3.31 -13.44 33.50
N ALA A 719 2.21 -12.78 33.13
CA ALA A 719 1.02 -12.67 33.99
C ALA A 719 0.26 -13.99 34.16
N ASN A 720 0.38 -14.91 33.18
CA ASN A 720 -0.17 -16.27 33.20
C ASN A 720 -1.67 -16.37 33.55
N ASP A 721 -2.47 -15.42 33.08
CA ASP A 721 -3.93 -15.39 33.27
C ASP A 721 -4.61 -16.54 32.48
N PRO A 722 -5.31 -17.51 33.11
CA PRO A 722 -5.94 -18.62 32.41
C PRO A 722 -7.03 -18.24 31.40
N SER A 723 -7.56 -17.01 31.46
CA SER A 723 -8.50 -16.50 30.45
C SER A 723 -7.81 -16.11 29.14
N ARG A 724 -6.48 -15.96 29.18
CA ARG A 724 -5.65 -15.52 28.05
C ARG A 724 -4.57 -16.50 27.68
N VAL A 725 -3.88 -17.10 28.64
CA VAL A 725 -2.83 -18.09 28.44
C VAL A 725 -3.44 -19.48 28.60
N VAL A 726 -3.80 -20.09 27.48
CA VAL A 726 -4.38 -21.43 27.47
C VAL A 726 -3.27 -22.45 27.39
N ARG A 727 -3.25 -23.40 28.33
CA ARG A 727 -2.20 -24.42 28.46
C ARG A 727 -2.69 -25.80 28.05
N ASN A 728 -1.76 -26.57 27.50
CA ASN A 728 -1.94 -28.00 27.21
C ASN A 728 -1.98 -28.82 28.52
N PRO A 729 -2.47 -30.08 28.48
CA PRO A 729 -2.45 -30.97 29.65
C PRO A 729 -1.07 -31.21 30.27
N ASN A 730 0.00 -31.06 29.49
CA ASN A 730 1.39 -31.18 29.97
C ASN A 730 1.94 -29.88 30.62
N GLY A 731 1.11 -28.83 30.70
CA GLY A 731 1.47 -27.54 31.30
C GLY A 731 2.15 -26.54 30.37
N SER A 732 2.55 -26.93 29.14
CA SER A 732 3.09 -25.97 28.16
C SER A 732 1.97 -25.09 27.59
N ILE A 733 2.30 -23.92 27.06
CA ILE A 733 1.30 -23.05 26.41
C ILE A 733 0.77 -23.73 25.14
N ALA A 734 -0.55 -23.72 24.98
CA ALA A 734 -1.23 -24.10 23.75
C ALA A 734 -1.36 -22.89 22.82
N TYR A 735 -1.92 -21.78 23.34
CA TYR A 735 -2.00 -20.50 22.65
C TYR A 735 -2.24 -19.36 23.65
N VAL A 736 -2.01 -18.12 23.19
CA VAL A 736 -2.30 -16.88 23.92
C VAL A 736 -3.40 -16.09 23.21
N LEU A 737 -4.46 -15.73 23.92
CA LEU A 737 -5.54 -14.88 23.41
C LEU A 737 -5.21 -13.40 23.62
N LEU A 738 -5.19 -12.65 22.53
CA LEU A 738 -4.87 -11.23 22.45
C LEU A 738 -6.05 -10.43 21.85
N PRO A 739 -7.10 -10.11 22.63
CA PRO A 739 -8.16 -9.26 22.12
C PRO A 739 -7.64 -7.85 21.83
N TYR A 740 -8.12 -7.21 20.75
CA TYR A 740 -7.80 -5.81 20.50
C TYR A 740 -8.33 -4.92 21.62
N LYS A 741 -7.55 -3.91 22.00
CA LYS A 741 -7.93 -2.92 23.00
C LYS A 741 -7.39 -1.54 22.65
N ASN A 742 -7.97 -0.51 23.25
CA ASN A 742 -7.37 0.81 23.27
C ASN A 742 -6.14 0.76 24.18
N LEU A 743 -4.96 0.87 23.57
CA LEU A 743 -3.67 1.07 24.20
C LEU A 743 -3.54 2.55 24.59
N SER A 744 -2.31 2.97 24.89
CA SER A 744 -2.00 4.32 25.38
C SER A 744 -1.98 5.35 24.26
N HIS A 745 -0.81 5.71 23.74
CA HIS A 745 -0.63 6.79 22.79
C HIS A 745 0.53 6.52 21.84
N LEU A 746 0.56 7.31 20.76
CA LEU A 746 1.68 7.41 19.83
C LEU A 746 1.89 8.87 19.43
N ASP A 747 3.14 9.32 19.46
CA ASP A 747 3.56 10.65 19.04
C ASP A 747 4.53 10.55 17.85
N THR A 748 4.32 11.37 16.81
CA THR A 748 5.27 11.55 15.70
C THR A 748 5.41 13.03 15.36
N ASP A 749 6.65 13.51 15.28
CA ASP A 749 6.95 14.87 14.85
C ASP A 749 8.22 14.94 14.01
N GLY A 750 8.26 15.93 13.13
CA GLY A 750 9.32 16.04 12.14
C GLY A 750 9.23 17.30 11.28
N PHE A 751 10.18 17.39 10.36
CA PHE A 751 10.31 18.48 9.41
C PHE A 751 10.24 17.94 7.98
N GLU A 752 9.59 18.67 7.10
CA GLU A 752 9.52 18.40 5.67
C GLU A 752 9.95 19.65 4.91
N THR A 753 10.78 19.49 3.89
CA THR A 753 11.28 20.60 3.08
C THR A 753 11.14 20.30 1.61
N THR A 754 10.76 21.32 0.85
CA THR A 754 10.72 21.27 -0.61
C THR A 754 11.57 22.38 -1.18
N PHE A 755 12.25 22.09 -2.27
CA PHE A 755 13.09 23.04 -2.98
C PHE A 755 12.89 22.86 -4.48
N ARG A 756 12.84 23.97 -5.21
CA ARG A 756 12.89 23.97 -6.67
C ARG A 756 13.55 25.24 -7.17
N GLN A 757 14.53 25.09 -8.05
CA GLN A 757 15.18 26.19 -8.73
C GLN A 757 15.40 25.85 -10.20
N SER A 758 14.84 26.65 -11.11
CA SER A 758 15.15 26.60 -12.54
C SER A 758 16.14 27.70 -12.93
N VAL A 759 17.22 27.34 -13.62
CA VAL A 759 18.25 28.22 -14.17
C VAL A 759 18.34 28.01 -15.67
N LYS A 760 18.08 29.07 -16.44
CA LYS A 760 18.23 29.06 -17.89
C LYS A 760 19.69 29.40 -18.26
N THR A 761 20.29 28.58 -19.12
CA THR A 761 21.66 28.75 -19.62
C THR A 761 21.66 28.71 -21.15
N ALA A 762 22.82 28.98 -21.78
CA ALA A 762 22.99 28.83 -23.22
C ALA A 762 22.79 27.39 -23.71
N VAL A 763 23.03 26.40 -22.86
CA VAL A 763 22.97 24.97 -23.19
C VAL A 763 21.67 24.30 -22.70
N GLY A 764 20.66 25.07 -22.33
CA GLY A 764 19.37 24.55 -21.86
C GLY A 764 18.95 25.09 -20.49
N THR A 765 17.83 24.58 -20.00
CA THR A 765 17.30 24.94 -18.68
C THR A 765 17.57 23.80 -17.72
N PHE A 766 18.33 24.08 -16.66
CA PHE A 766 18.53 23.17 -15.54
C PHE A 766 17.47 23.47 -14.49
N THR A 767 16.85 22.45 -13.93
CA THR A 767 15.96 22.56 -12.77
C THR A 767 16.45 21.60 -11.71
N LEU A 768 16.83 22.14 -10.56
CA LEU A 768 17.12 21.35 -9.37
C LEU A 768 15.86 21.35 -8.50
N SER A 769 15.37 20.18 -8.13
CA SER A 769 14.27 20.03 -7.17
C SER A 769 14.62 19.03 -6.08
N GLY A 770 14.10 19.23 -4.88
CA GLY A 770 14.29 18.31 -3.75
C GLY A 770 13.06 18.24 -2.85
N ASP A 771 12.80 17.07 -2.31
CA ASP A 771 11.78 16.77 -1.30
C ASP A 771 12.44 15.93 -0.21
N TRP A 772 12.54 16.48 1.00
CA TRP A 772 13.30 15.90 2.11
C TRP A 772 12.48 15.90 3.40
N ALA A 773 12.52 14.79 4.12
CA ALA A 773 11.87 14.59 5.40
C ALA A 773 12.90 14.25 6.50
N TYR A 774 12.70 14.84 7.67
CA TYR A 774 13.42 14.53 8.90
C TYR A 774 12.43 14.14 10.01
N VAL A 775 12.47 12.88 10.46
CA VAL A 775 11.71 12.43 11.63
C VAL A 775 12.50 12.78 12.89
N TRP A 776 11.91 13.61 13.75
CA TRP A 776 12.53 14.04 15.00
C TRP A 776 12.16 13.11 16.16
N HIS A 777 10.89 12.78 16.34
CA HIS A 777 10.49 11.79 17.33
C HIS A 777 9.43 10.87 16.75
N PHE A 778 9.50 9.60 17.14
CA PHE A 778 8.46 8.60 16.92
C PHE A 778 8.32 7.76 18.18
N LYS A 779 7.40 8.13 19.05
CA LYS A 779 7.32 7.63 20.42
C LYS A 779 6.06 6.83 20.66
N MET A 780 6.22 5.69 21.32
CA MET A 780 5.13 4.93 21.93
C MET A 780 5.67 4.15 23.14
N PRO A 781 4.84 3.86 24.14
CA PRO A 781 5.28 3.06 25.26
C PRO A 781 5.32 1.57 24.91
N VAL A 782 6.41 0.92 25.27
CA VAL A 782 6.62 -0.53 25.16
C VAL A 782 6.88 -1.06 26.57
N GLY A 783 6.13 -2.08 26.99
CA GLY A 783 6.23 -2.59 28.37
C GLY A 783 5.96 -1.53 29.46
N GLY A 784 5.21 -0.48 29.13
CA GLY A 784 4.95 0.66 30.03
C GLY A 784 6.02 1.77 30.02
N VAL A 785 7.08 1.65 29.23
CA VAL A 785 8.16 2.65 29.12
C VAL A 785 8.10 3.38 27.78
N GLU A 786 8.04 4.71 27.81
CA GLU A 786 8.11 5.53 26.59
C GLU A 786 9.44 5.28 25.85
N THR A 787 9.34 4.82 24.60
CA THR A 787 10.49 4.53 23.74
C THR A 787 10.39 5.35 22.46
N ASP A 788 11.50 5.95 22.04
CA ASP A 788 11.62 6.69 20.77
C ASP A 788 12.30 5.81 19.71
N PHE A 789 11.60 5.58 18.60
CA PHE A 789 12.09 4.77 17.48
C PHE A 789 12.71 5.61 16.36
N ALA A 790 12.66 6.94 16.45
CA ALA A 790 13.26 7.80 15.43
C ALA A 790 14.78 7.61 15.38
N GLY A 791 15.27 7.19 14.22
CA GLY A 791 16.67 6.88 13.93
C GLY A 791 17.10 5.44 14.22
N ASN A 792 16.18 4.52 14.50
CA ASN A 792 16.51 3.12 14.78
C ASN A 792 15.49 2.12 14.17
N ASN A 793 15.75 0.82 14.34
CA ASN A 793 14.91 -0.26 13.84
C ASN A 793 14.02 -0.95 14.90
N GLY A 794 13.90 -0.39 16.12
CA GLY A 794 13.17 -1.02 17.22
C GLY A 794 11.68 -1.23 16.96
N SER A 795 11.09 -0.42 16.06
CA SER A 795 9.68 -0.47 15.69
C SER A 795 9.34 -1.61 14.73
N VAL A 796 10.32 -2.36 14.19
CA VAL A 796 10.06 -3.56 13.37
C VAL A 796 9.29 -4.62 14.17
N ASN A 797 9.48 -4.69 15.48
CA ASN A 797 8.74 -5.59 16.38
C ASN A 797 7.48 -4.95 16.99
N GLN A 798 7.05 -3.79 16.51
CA GLN A 798 5.88 -3.06 17.02
C GLN A 798 4.78 -3.01 15.96
N PRO A 799 3.50 -2.76 16.33
CA PRO A 799 2.35 -2.83 15.41
C PRO A 799 2.42 -1.96 14.15
N PHE A 800 3.26 -0.92 14.14
CA PHE A 800 3.42 -0.02 12.98
C PHE A 800 4.50 -0.48 12.00
N GLY A 801 5.39 -1.41 12.39
CA GLY A 801 6.31 -2.16 11.52
C GLY A 801 7.26 -1.36 10.62
N GLY A 802 8.57 -1.51 10.82
CA GLY A 802 9.62 -1.00 9.91
C GLY A 802 10.71 -0.21 10.63
N SER A 803 11.80 0.10 9.94
CA SER A 803 12.88 0.96 10.49
C SER A 803 12.61 2.43 10.20
N PHE A 804 12.95 3.33 11.12
CA PHE A 804 12.71 4.77 10.97
C PHE A 804 14.02 5.56 10.88
N PRO A 805 14.75 5.53 9.75
CA PRO A 805 15.87 6.43 9.55
C PRO A 805 15.38 7.88 9.64
N ARG A 806 16.15 8.74 10.30
CA ARG A 806 15.72 10.13 10.49
C ARG A 806 15.58 10.86 9.17
N TRP A 807 16.51 10.65 8.25
CA TRP A 807 16.54 11.33 6.95
C TRP A 807 16.04 10.44 5.83
N LYS A 808 15.12 10.97 5.03
CA LYS A 808 14.78 10.46 3.69
C LYS A 808 14.66 11.63 2.73
N GLY A 809 15.10 11.48 1.49
CA GLY A 809 14.95 12.54 0.52
C GLY A 809 15.21 12.14 -0.92
N ASN A 810 14.55 12.84 -1.82
CA ASN A 810 14.73 12.72 -3.27
C ASN A 810 15.18 14.07 -3.82
N THR A 811 16.17 14.07 -4.71
CA THR A 811 16.67 15.26 -5.38
C THR A 811 16.81 15.01 -6.87
N ASP A 812 16.17 15.83 -7.70
CA ASP A 812 16.20 15.73 -9.16
C ASP A 812 16.97 16.88 -9.78
N LEU A 813 17.86 16.56 -10.72
CA LEU A 813 18.46 17.51 -11.64
C LEU A 813 17.93 17.24 -13.04
N ASN A 814 17.02 18.11 -13.50
CA ASN A 814 16.39 18.03 -14.82
C ASN A 814 17.04 19.03 -15.78
N TRP A 815 17.53 18.55 -16.91
CA TRP A 815 18.09 19.34 -18.01
C TRP A 815 17.17 19.28 -19.22
N ASN A 816 16.66 20.43 -19.63
CA ASN A 816 15.81 20.58 -20.81
C ASN A 816 16.56 21.37 -21.88
N TYR A 817 16.85 20.73 -23.01
CA TYR A 817 17.51 21.37 -24.15
C TYR A 817 16.85 20.98 -25.47
N ARG A 818 16.23 21.95 -26.12
CA ARG A 818 15.45 21.77 -27.36
C ARG A 818 14.36 20.70 -27.18
N LYS A 819 14.56 19.52 -27.77
CA LYS A 819 13.62 18.38 -27.74
C LYS A 819 14.06 17.27 -26.79
N TRP A 820 15.19 17.47 -26.11
CA TRP A 820 15.73 16.57 -25.10
C TRP A 820 15.30 17.01 -23.71
N ASN A 821 14.90 16.03 -22.91
CA ASN A 821 14.81 16.15 -21.47
C ASN A 821 15.69 15.04 -20.85
N THR A 822 16.48 15.39 -19.85
CA THR A 822 17.30 14.42 -19.10
C THR A 822 17.15 14.70 -17.63
N THR A 823 16.83 13.68 -16.84
CA THR A 823 16.66 13.81 -15.39
C THR A 823 17.61 12.85 -14.69
N LEU A 824 18.40 13.39 -13.76
CA LEU A 824 19.19 12.62 -12.80
C LEU A 824 18.52 12.73 -11.43
N THR A 825 18.03 11.62 -10.91
CA THR A 825 17.39 11.54 -9.59
C THR A 825 18.35 10.91 -8.59
N TRP A 826 18.51 11.54 -7.43
CA TRP A 826 19.20 10.99 -6.25
C TRP A 826 18.17 10.65 -5.18
N ILE A 827 18.11 9.39 -4.80
CA ILE A 827 17.32 8.87 -3.68
C ILE A 827 18.26 8.62 -2.51
N TYR A 828 17.93 9.17 -1.34
CA TYR A 828 18.71 9.05 -0.12
C TYR A 828 17.88 8.51 1.05
N VAL A 829 18.46 7.54 1.76
CA VAL A 829 17.97 7.03 3.05
C VAL A 829 19.11 7.13 4.05
N GLY A 830 18.88 7.82 5.16
CA GLY A 830 19.85 8.01 6.23
C GLY A 830 20.22 6.70 6.94
N PRO A 831 21.31 6.71 7.73
CA PRO A 831 21.65 5.58 8.57
C PRO A 831 20.64 5.45 9.73
N TYR A 832 20.61 4.29 10.37
CA TYR A 832 19.84 4.05 11.59
C TYR A 832 20.57 3.09 12.52
N SER A 833 20.31 3.19 13.83
CA SER A 833 20.92 2.31 14.83
C SER A 833 20.17 0.99 15.01
N GLN A 834 20.90 -0.04 15.44
CA GLN A 834 20.38 -1.36 15.77
C GLN A 834 19.82 -1.37 17.20
N ALA A 835 18.49 -1.38 17.33
CA ALA A 835 17.79 -1.50 18.61
C ALA A 835 17.29 -2.94 18.88
N ILE A 836 17.02 -3.73 17.82
CA ILE A 836 16.53 -5.11 17.97
C ILE A 836 17.67 -6.09 18.24
N LEU A 837 18.77 -5.94 17.52
CA LEU A 837 19.99 -6.74 17.73
C LEU A 837 21.16 -5.78 18.02
N PRO A 838 21.34 -5.33 19.28
CA PRO A 838 22.50 -4.51 19.65
C PRO A 838 23.84 -5.22 19.36
N ALA A 839 24.95 -4.48 19.26
CA ALA A 839 26.25 -5.10 18.99
C ALA A 839 26.64 -6.17 20.03
N GLY A 840 27.35 -7.21 19.54
CA GLY A 840 27.83 -8.32 20.36
C GLY A 840 26.96 -9.58 20.33
N ASN A 841 25.77 -9.55 19.72
CA ASN A 841 24.96 -10.76 19.52
C ASN A 841 25.59 -11.68 18.47
N TYR A 842 26.18 -11.12 17.40
CA TYR A 842 26.91 -11.85 16.37
C TYR A 842 28.35 -11.34 16.18
N PRO A 843 29.27 -12.18 15.68
CA PRO A 843 30.64 -11.79 15.41
C PRO A 843 30.76 -10.57 14.48
N GLY A 844 31.44 -9.52 14.94
CA GLY A 844 31.68 -8.30 14.16
C GLY A 844 30.47 -7.40 13.95
N GLN A 845 29.34 -7.68 14.60
CA GLN A 845 28.10 -6.92 14.47
C GLN A 845 28.29 -5.44 14.79
N GLN A 846 27.75 -4.58 13.93
CA GLN A 846 27.79 -3.12 14.07
C GLN A 846 26.54 -2.60 14.79
N ASP A 847 26.67 -1.47 15.47
CA ASP A 847 25.55 -0.78 16.15
C ASP A 847 24.65 0.03 15.19
N SER A 848 25.00 0.13 13.91
CA SER A 848 24.25 0.91 12.93
C SER A 848 24.24 0.29 11.54
N VAL A 849 23.15 0.49 10.82
CA VAL A 849 23.03 0.21 9.39
C VAL A 849 23.39 1.49 8.61
N ALA A 850 24.22 1.32 7.59
CA ALA A 850 24.75 2.43 6.81
C ALA A 850 23.67 3.12 5.95
N SER A 851 23.89 4.41 5.64
CA SER A 851 23.04 5.15 4.70
C SER A 851 23.09 4.57 3.28
N TYR A 852 22.03 4.79 2.51
CA TYR A 852 21.89 4.35 1.13
C TYR A 852 21.67 5.53 0.18
N SER A 853 22.42 5.54 -0.94
CA SER A 853 22.27 6.53 -2.01
C SER A 853 22.14 5.83 -3.35
N GLN A 854 21.01 6.03 -4.03
CA GLN A 854 20.76 5.52 -5.37
C GLN A 854 20.65 6.67 -6.36
N PHE A 855 21.18 6.48 -7.57
CA PHE A 855 21.08 7.45 -8.66
C PHE A 855 20.38 6.81 -9.86
N ASN A 856 19.36 7.48 -10.38
CA ASN A 856 18.61 7.08 -11.57
C ASN A 856 18.81 8.13 -12.65
N LEU A 857 19.01 7.70 -13.90
CA LEU A 857 19.16 8.58 -15.06
C LEU A 857 18.07 8.26 -16.07
N ASN A 858 17.28 9.24 -16.47
CA ASN A 858 16.24 9.10 -17.49
C ASN A 858 16.42 10.16 -18.58
N VAL A 859 16.19 9.79 -19.84
CA VAL A 859 16.28 10.67 -21.01
C VAL A 859 15.04 10.48 -21.86
N SER A 860 14.42 11.57 -22.30
CA SER A 860 13.36 11.56 -23.29
C SER A 860 13.60 12.53 -24.44
N TYR A 861 13.09 12.17 -25.62
CA TYR A 861 13.23 12.93 -26.86
C TYR A 861 11.89 13.06 -27.60
N THR A 862 11.54 14.30 -27.92
CA THR A 862 10.27 14.71 -28.55
C THR A 862 10.47 15.33 -29.94
N GLY A 863 11.59 15.02 -30.61
CA GLY A 863 11.91 15.63 -31.91
C GLY A 863 11.21 15.00 -33.11
N PHE A 864 10.66 13.80 -32.94
CA PHE A 864 9.84 13.15 -33.96
C PHE A 864 8.38 13.59 -33.80
N LYS A 865 7.73 13.94 -34.91
CA LYS A 865 6.30 14.31 -34.89
C LYS A 865 5.49 13.14 -34.30
N HIS A 866 4.56 13.44 -33.39
CA HIS A 866 3.71 12.47 -32.71
C HIS A 866 4.41 11.47 -31.76
N TRP A 867 5.74 11.41 -31.75
CA TRP A 867 6.50 10.42 -30.96
C TRP A 867 7.25 11.07 -29.80
N THR A 868 7.13 10.46 -28.62
CA THR A 868 8.04 10.67 -27.49
C THR A 868 8.78 9.36 -27.26
N LEU A 869 10.10 9.37 -27.43
CA LEU A 869 10.96 8.23 -27.11
C LEU A 869 11.61 8.47 -25.76
N TYR A 870 11.74 7.44 -24.93
CA TYR A 870 12.44 7.56 -23.66
C TYR A 870 13.26 6.32 -23.33
N ALA A 871 14.33 6.52 -22.56
CA ALA A 871 15.16 5.46 -22.02
C ALA A 871 15.70 5.89 -20.65
N GLY A 872 15.90 4.94 -19.76
CA GLY A 872 16.43 5.22 -18.42
C GLY A 872 17.18 4.06 -17.82
N ILE A 873 18.07 4.38 -16.88
CA ILE A 873 18.80 3.43 -16.06
C ILE A 873 18.59 3.82 -14.59
N ASN A 874 17.88 2.99 -13.84
CA ASN A 874 17.78 3.13 -12.38
C ASN A 874 18.96 2.42 -11.72
N ASN A 875 19.41 2.97 -10.59
CA ASN A 875 20.58 2.50 -9.86
C ASN A 875 21.84 2.38 -10.75
N ILE A 876 22.23 3.48 -11.38
CA ILE A 876 23.34 3.51 -12.37
C ILE A 876 24.65 2.94 -11.82
N PHE A 877 24.89 3.05 -10.51
CA PHE A 877 26.09 2.55 -9.84
C PHE A 877 25.98 1.10 -9.33
N ASN A 878 24.87 0.41 -9.63
CA ASN A 878 24.55 -0.94 -9.12
C ASN A 878 24.78 -1.07 -7.60
N ARG A 879 24.30 -0.10 -6.82
CA ARG A 879 24.51 -0.10 -5.38
C ARG A 879 23.55 -1.07 -4.69
N LYS A 880 24.12 -2.04 -3.98
CA LYS A 880 23.38 -2.97 -3.11
C LYS A 880 22.82 -2.29 -1.86
N PRO A 881 21.66 -2.72 -1.35
CA PRO A 881 21.15 -2.29 -0.05
C PRO A 881 22.18 -2.51 1.07
N PRO A 882 22.17 -1.68 2.13
CA PRO A 882 23.03 -1.92 3.29
C PRO A 882 22.60 -3.21 3.99
N PHE A 883 23.60 -3.99 4.45
CA PHE A 883 23.34 -5.22 5.17
C PHE A 883 22.76 -4.93 6.57
N ASP A 884 21.70 -5.64 6.92
CA ASP A 884 21.10 -5.63 8.26
C ASP A 884 20.93 -7.10 8.75
N PRO A 885 21.65 -7.50 9.82
CA PRO A 885 21.55 -8.86 10.36
C PRO A 885 20.16 -9.22 10.91
N VAL A 886 19.31 -8.24 11.26
CA VAL A 886 17.91 -8.50 11.65
C VAL A 886 17.16 -9.21 10.51
N TYR A 887 17.40 -8.78 9.28
CA TYR A 887 16.71 -9.29 8.09
C TYR A 887 17.34 -10.56 7.49
N MET A 888 18.44 -11.06 8.07
CA MET A 888 18.94 -12.40 7.80
C MET A 888 18.04 -13.45 8.49
N ASN A 889 17.69 -13.24 9.75
CA ASN A 889 16.94 -14.22 10.56
C ASN A 889 15.41 -14.06 10.46
N ALA A 890 14.93 -12.94 9.91
CA ALA A 890 13.52 -12.70 9.68
C ALA A 890 12.91 -13.65 8.62
N ALA A 891 11.58 -13.62 8.52
CA ALA A 891 10.79 -14.32 7.49
C ALA A 891 11.29 -14.08 6.04
N TYR A 892 12.08 -13.03 5.82
CA TYR A 892 12.53 -12.54 4.52
C TYR A 892 13.86 -13.16 4.03
N GLN A 893 14.76 -13.58 4.94
CA GLN A 893 16.08 -14.17 4.61
C GLN A 893 16.91 -13.37 3.58
N THR A 894 16.73 -12.05 3.56
CA THR A 894 17.29 -11.14 2.55
C THR A 894 18.60 -10.48 3.00
N GLY A 895 18.81 -10.34 4.33
CA GLY A 895 19.96 -9.62 4.87
C GLY A 895 19.94 -8.11 4.65
N TYR A 896 18.79 -7.54 4.26
CA TYR A 896 18.58 -6.09 4.18
C TYR A 896 17.13 -5.75 4.53
N ASP A 897 16.91 -4.52 4.98
CA ASP A 897 15.59 -4.03 5.35
C ASP A 897 14.67 -3.85 4.12
N THR A 898 13.74 -4.78 3.94
CA THR A 898 12.77 -4.79 2.83
C THR A 898 11.67 -3.74 2.97
N SER A 899 11.52 -3.11 4.15
CA SER A 899 10.61 -2.00 4.37
C SER A 899 11.14 -0.69 3.75
N LEU A 900 12.46 -0.58 3.63
CA LEU A 900 13.15 0.60 3.10
C LEU A 900 13.75 0.40 1.71
N TYR A 901 14.19 -0.81 1.37
CA TYR A 901 14.97 -1.08 0.17
C TYR A 901 14.40 -2.25 -0.64
N THR A 902 14.68 -2.25 -1.95
CA THR A 902 14.45 -3.40 -2.85
C THR A 902 15.75 -3.73 -3.57
N TYR A 903 16.11 -5.01 -3.69
CA TYR A 903 17.35 -5.40 -4.37
C TYR A 903 17.16 -5.70 -5.88
N VAL A 904 16.83 -4.67 -6.66
CA VAL A 904 16.68 -4.81 -8.13
C VAL A 904 18.04 -4.78 -8.86
N GLY A 905 19.03 -4.07 -8.33
CA GLY A 905 20.30 -3.79 -9.01
C GLY A 905 20.14 -2.70 -10.09
N ARG A 906 21.07 -2.66 -11.06
CA ARG A 906 20.99 -1.73 -12.20
C ARG A 906 19.89 -2.15 -13.17
N PHE A 907 18.86 -1.32 -13.32
CA PHE A 907 17.70 -1.58 -14.16
C PHE A 907 17.66 -0.66 -15.37
N ALA A 908 17.68 -1.20 -16.58
CA ALA A 908 17.59 -0.42 -17.81
C ALA A 908 16.21 -0.57 -18.45
N GLN A 909 15.68 0.51 -19.01
CA GLN A 909 14.39 0.51 -19.71
C GLN A 909 14.40 1.44 -20.92
N ALA A 910 13.55 1.13 -21.89
CA ALA A 910 13.25 1.99 -23.02
C ALA A 910 11.77 1.86 -23.39
N GLY A 911 11.21 2.95 -23.92
CA GLY A 911 9.83 2.98 -24.35
C GLY A 911 9.54 4.11 -25.31
N ALA A 912 8.31 4.09 -25.82
CA ALA A 912 7.82 5.07 -26.76
C ALA A 912 6.34 5.34 -26.52
N THR A 913 5.95 6.59 -26.72
CA THR A 913 4.56 7.03 -26.74
C THR A 913 4.27 7.70 -28.07
N TYR A 914 3.22 7.26 -28.76
CA TYR A 914 2.70 7.85 -29.99
C TYR A 914 1.38 8.54 -29.71
N ARG A 915 1.24 9.82 -30.08
CA ARG A 915 0.02 10.61 -29.86
C ARG A 915 -0.47 11.25 -31.15
N PHE A 916 -1.72 10.98 -31.51
CA PHE A 916 -2.40 11.60 -32.67
C PHE A 916 -3.69 12.32 -32.31
#